data_AF-A0A561S9X2-F1
#
_entry.id   AF-A0A561S9X2-F1
#
_cell.length_a   1.000
_cell.length_b   1.000
_cell.length_c   1.000
_cell.angle_alpha   90.00
_cell.angle_beta   90.00
_cell.angle_gamma   90.00
#
_symmetry.space_group_name_H-M   'P 1'
#
loop_
_entity.id
_entity.type
_entity.pdbx_description
1 polymer ?
#
loop_
_entity_poly.entity_id
_entity_poly.type
_entity_poly.pdbx_seq_one_letter_code
_entity_poly.pdbx_strand_id
1 'polypeptide(L)'
;MGITQVTVRGTYVTGTTPSAGTVQLQLTAPVINGGQIAEPVPVSKALDAQGKVSFTVPSPMDDGTFPVGVMYRVDEALTGQPVSTYYIKVPADGSVVDLQAVVRQTTPPPQIVVLQSLNQRGLPGGYPELDGSGKILAVQLPDGLTPGGGTGGGGTGGVTSVNGKTAAVVLTAADLGALSQADADARYATKGSGLTSVNGKIGVVVLSAGDVGALSQADADARYATTAQLPTSLVTSVFGRTGAVVVSAADIGALTQAAADGRYVQPSQLPVLQVNGKTGVVVLGAGDVRAVPASDVGAANGVAALDATGHLAAAQLPSNVVTQAQVGVTSGIATLDTTGRVPASQAPLGAPLGIYVPPGWGQFWRAKRSAASTGLATVAAVGSSSTQGLYASNLVSTSWVGRLASSLQATYGDGGSGYFSTGRSAAFLGTGASVTAWQGTPGNLVTQSGTWGVGNRYGPGANFIYTSTNGSSLTFTVRGSTVRVYTLSGAGRVNWTYSIDGNAAVSVADSGTAQSSIQVTTITGLSSGTHTVTITHNGAAGSYLSVCGVTAENASGIVVNNYGLAGAGSASFAYNTVGTAVANWSGGPDYPADLVIYMLGSNDVLTGMTADTWSSNLRQYLSAVKDGTTVGGTAVTGTSDVMIVMQHIGAYDNANYRYQDYAARGRMVAEAYGAAFVDLWPMGRNSWNYWASLGYWGNEASVGNAGTDTIHMSDAGHQFTANTILSILTA
;
A
#
# COMPACT_ATOMS: atom_id res chain seq x y z
N MET A 1 -0.73 -5.81 26.80
CA MET A 1 -0.53 -4.64 27.69
C MET A 1 -1.13 -3.44 26.98
N GLY A 2 -1.77 -2.51 27.71
CA GLY A 2 -2.39 -1.32 27.13
C GLY A 2 -1.41 -0.15 27.05
N ILE A 3 -1.80 0.93 26.37
CA ILE A 3 -0.97 2.13 26.24
C ILE A 3 -0.97 2.91 27.57
N THR A 4 0.20 3.15 28.15
CA THR A 4 0.39 3.89 29.41
C THR A 4 -0.01 5.34 29.22
N GLN A 5 -0.79 5.89 30.16
CA GLN A 5 -1.17 7.30 30.18
C GLN A 5 -0.19 8.09 31.03
N VAL A 6 0.40 9.14 30.46
CA VAL A 6 1.45 9.94 31.08
C VAL A 6 1.00 11.38 31.24
N THR A 7 1.30 11.97 32.38
CA THR A 7 1.03 13.40 32.62
C THR A 7 2.15 14.25 32.06
N VAL A 8 1.83 15.15 31.13
CA VAL A 8 2.73 16.18 30.60
C VAL A 8 2.27 17.54 31.15
N ARG A 9 3.17 18.34 31.71
CA ARG A 9 2.84 19.66 32.28
C ARG A 9 3.86 20.72 31.91
N GLY A 10 3.48 21.98 31.99
CA GLY A 10 4.40 23.10 31.84
C GLY A 10 3.95 24.30 32.67
N THR A 11 4.90 25.12 33.11
CA THR A 11 4.64 26.42 33.77
C THR A 11 5.35 27.51 32.97
N TYR A 12 4.61 28.52 32.52
CA TYR A 12 5.12 29.57 31.63
C TYR A 12 5.01 30.93 32.32
N VAL A 13 6.16 31.55 32.55
CA VAL A 13 6.26 32.87 33.17
C VAL A 13 7.18 33.77 32.36
N THR A 14 6.85 35.06 32.26
CA THR A 14 7.73 36.10 31.75
C THR A 14 8.23 36.91 32.96
N GLY A 15 9.47 36.67 33.38
CA GLY A 15 9.94 37.13 34.69
C GLY A 15 9.18 36.45 35.83
N THR A 16 8.44 37.22 36.62
CA THR A 16 7.56 36.71 37.70
C THR A 16 6.07 36.66 37.31
N THR A 17 5.71 37.09 36.09
CA THR A 17 4.32 37.19 35.66
C THR A 17 3.90 35.94 34.88
N PRO A 18 2.79 35.28 35.23
CA PRO A 18 2.21 34.19 34.43
C PRO A 18 1.96 34.60 32.97
N SER A 19 2.35 33.74 32.04
CA SER A 19 2.07 33.95 30.60
C SER A 19 0.65 33.48 30.27
N ALA A 20 0.04 34.07 29.24
CA ALA A 20 -1.23 33.61 28.66
C ALA A 20 -1.00 33.03 27.27
N GLY A 21 -1.78 32.02 26.86
CA GLY A 21 -1.64 31.41 25.55
C GLY A 21 -2.14 29.98 25.53
N THR A 22 -1.76 29.22 24.50
CA THR A 22 -2.15 27.82 24.33
C THR A 22 -0.94 26.93 24.08
N VAL A 23 -0.99 25.72 24.63
CA VAL A 23 -0.05 24.65 24.30
C VAL A 23 -0.83 23.54 23.61
N GLN A 24 -0.24 22.98 22.56
CA GLN A 24 -0.80 21.85 21.81
C GLN A 24 0.22 20.70 21.79
N LEU A 25 -0.27 19.48 22.01
CA LEU A 25 0.48 18.23 21.85
C LEU A 25 -0.15 17.39 20.75
N GLN A 26 0.67 16.83 19.86
CA GLN A 26 0.22 15.91 18.81
C GLN A 26 1.25 14.80 18.61
N LEU A 27 0.82 13.54 18.55
CA LEU A 27 1.72 12.45 18.11
C LEU A 27 2.15 12.67 16.66
N THR A 28 3.38 12.31 16.32
CA THR A 28 3.88 12.40 14.93
C THR A 28 3.35 11.30 14.01
N ALA A 29 2.74 10.25 14.55
CA ALA A 29 2.06 9.16 13.84
C ALA A 29 1.10 8.42 14.79
N PRO A 30 0.11 7.66 14.29
CA PRO A 30 -0.70 6.78 15.13
C PRO A 30 0.18 5.72 15.79
N VAL A 31 -0.10 5.40 17.06
CA VAL A 31 0.58 4.31 17.79
C VAL A 31 -0.40 3.22 18.20
N ILE A 32 0.07 1.97 18.11
CA ILE A 32 -0.71 0.76 18.37
C ILE A 32 0.01 -0.08 19.43
N ASN A 33 -0.67 -0.46 20.50
CA ASN A 33 -0.17 -1.43 21.48
C ASN A 33 -1.34 -2.26 22.05
N GLY A 34 -1.21 -3.59 22.05
CA GLY A 34 -2.21 -4.50 22.65
C GLY A 34 -3.63 -4.36 22.09
N GLY A 35 -3.79 -3.96 20.83
CA GLY A 35 -5.09 -3.71 20.18
C GLY A 35 -5.70 -2.33 20.45
N GLN A 36 -5.06 -1.49 21.26
CA GLN A 36 -5.43 -0.08 21.43
C GLN A 36 -4.71 0.78 20.39
N ILE A 37 -5.40 1.79 19.87
CA ILE A 37 -4.86 2.75 18.91
C ILE A 37 -4.95 4.14 19.53
N ALA A 38 -3.84 4.87 19.55
CA ALA A 38 -3.81 6.29 19.85
C ALA A 38 -3.50 7.05 18.56
N GLU A 39 -4.50 7.77 18.07
CA GLU A 39 -4.42 8.56 16.85
C GLU A 39 -3.65 9.87 17.06
N PRO A 40 -3.00 10.42 16.02
CA PRO A 40 -2.26 11.69 16.10
C PRO A 40 -3.20 12.91 16.06
N VAL A 41 -4.21 12.90 16.94
CA VAL A 41 -5.15 14.01 17.10
C VAL A 41 -4.53 15.07 18.01
N PRO A 42 -4.43 16.34 17.58
CA PRO A 42 -3.90 17.39 18.42
C PRO A 42 -4.77 17.63 19.66
N VAL A 43 -4.15 17.67 20.83
CA VAL A 43 -4.80 18.05 22.09
C VAL A 43 -4.28 19.42 22.50
N SER A 44 -5.17 20.41 22.58
CA SER A 44 -4.81 21.79 22.92
C SER A 44 -5.43 22.21 24.25
N LYS A 45 -4.66 22.92 25.08
CA LYS A 45 -5.16 23.54 26.31
C LYS A 45 -4.62 24.96 26.45
N ALA A 46 -5.47 25.86 26.93
CA ALA A 46 -5.04 27.19 27.35
C ALA A 46 -4.28 27.11 28.67
N LEU A 47 -3.36 28.05 28.89
CA LEU A 47 -2.72 28.24 30.19
C LEU A 47 -3.75 28.72 31.21
N ASP A 48 -3.66 28.24 32.45
CA ASP A 48 -4.47 28.73 33.56
C ASP A 48 -4.01 30.12 34.05
N ALA A 49 -4.71 30.68 35.05
CA ALA A 49 -4.39 31.99 35.62
C ALA A 49 -2.99 32.06 36.28
N GLN A 50 -2.35 30.92 36.52
CA GLN A 50 -0.98 30.80 37.04
C GLN A 50 0.03 30.44 35.94
N GLY A 51 -0.39 30.45 34.66
CA GLY A 51 0.47 30.17 33.51
C GLY A 51 0.80 28.68 33.35
N LYS A 52 0.01 27.78 33.96
CA LYS A 52 0.25 26.34 33.94
C LYS A 52 -0.64 25.63 32.94
N VAL A 53 -0.15 24.48 32.47
CA VAL A 53 -0.91 23.55 31.64
C VAL A 53 -0.59 22.11 32.04
N SER A 54 -1.57 21.22 31.93
CA SER A 54 -1.38 19.79 32.15
C SER A 54 -2.24 18.95 31.21
N PHE A 55 -1.62 17.97 30.58
CA PHE A 55 -2.22 16.99 29.69
C PHE A 55 -2.01 15.59 30.26
N THR A 56 -2.94 14.69 29.97
CA THR A 56 -2.75 13.24 30.13
C THR A 56 -2.76 12.67 28.72
N VAL A 57 -1.64 12.08 28.30
CA VAL A 57 -1.43 11.64 26.92
C VAL A 57 -0.87 10.22 26.88
N PRO A 58 -1.18 9.42 25.85
CA PRO A 58 -0.62 8.08 25.68
C PRO A 58 0.90 8.13 25.43
N SER A 59 1.65 7.22 26.06
CA SER A 59 3.07 7.02 25.79
C SER A 59 3.27 6.29 24.46
N PRO A 60 4.07 6.83 23.51
CA PRO A 60 4.45 6.12 22.29
C PRO A 60 5.61 5.13 22.54
N MET A 61 6.05 4.97 23.78
CA MET A 61 7.29 4.26 24.14
C MET A 61 7.05 2.99 24.95
N ASP A 62 5.79 2.55 25.11
CA ASP A 62 5.50 1.29 25.81
C ASP A 62 6.08 0.09 25.04
N ASP A 63 6.51 -0.94 25.76
CA ASP A 63 6.96 -2.20 25.15
C ASP A 63 5.86 -2.78 24.25
N GLY A 64 6.21 -3.08 23.00
CA GLY A 64 5.27 -3.56 21.99
C GLY A 64 4.50 -2.47 21.23
N THR A 65 4.79 -1.18 21.46
CA THR A 65 4.19 -0.07 20.70
C THR A 65 4.77 0.02 19.29
N PHE A 66 3.91 0.18 18.30
CA PHE A 66 4.27 0.32 16.89
C PHE A 66 3.58 1.53 16.24
N PRO A 67 4.24 2.32 15.36
CA PRO A 67 5.65 2.20 14.96
C PRO A 67 6.63 2.72 16.04
N VAL A 68 7.89 2.29 15.97
CA VAL A 68 8.94 2.75 16.89
C VAL A 68 9.46 4.13 16.50
N GLY A 69 9.83 4.95 17.48
CA GLY A 69 10.38 6.29 17.25
C GLY A 69 9.33 7.41 17.11
N VAL A 70 8.05 7.13 17.39
CA VAL A 70 7.02 8.18 17.49
C VAL A 70 7.27 9.07 18.70
N MET A 71 7.08 10.37 18.52
CA MET A 71 7.25 11.41 19.55
C MET A 71 6.05 12.35 19.55
N TYR A 72 5.95 13.23 20.54
CA TYR A 72 4.99 14.34 20.50
C TYR A 72 5.63 15.58 19.88
N ARG A 73 4.96 16.16 18.89
CA ARG A 73 5.14 17.55 18.49
C ARG A 73 4.43 18.43 19.51
N VAL A 74 5.13 19.45 19.99
CA VAL A 74 4.63 20.44 20.95
C VAL A 74 4.67 21.80 20.26
N ASP A 75 3.52 22.48 20.24
CA ASP A 75 3.41 23.88 19.82
C ASP A 75 3.03 24.75 21.01
N GLU A 76 3.89 25.70 21.34
CA GLU A 76 3.66 26.71 22.39
C GLU A 76 3.33 28.05 21.72
N ALA A 77 2.06 28.42 21.69
CA ALA A 77 1.57 29.69 21.18
C ALA A 77 1.26 30.64 22.33
N LEU A 78 2.30 31.28 22.86
CA LEU A 78 2.20 32.23 23.98
C LEU A 78 1.91 33.64 23.45
N THR A 79 1.03 34.37 24.14
CA THR A 79 0.60 35.71 23.76
C THR A 79 1.81 36.64 23.70
N GLY A 80 2.03 37.29 22.54
CA GLY A 80 3.13 38.22 22.34
C GLY A 80 4.49 37.57 22.08
N GLN A 81 4.55 36.24 21.87
CA GLN A 81 5.77 35.51 21.50
C GLN A 81 5.56 34.76 20.17
N PRO A 82 6.63 34.51 19.39
CA PRO A 82 6.57 33.57 18.27
C PRO A 82 6.20 32.16 18.74
N VAL A 83 5.50 31.40 17.90
CA VAL A 83 5.18 30.00 18.20
C VAL A 83 6.46 29.18 18.26
N SER A 84 6.68 28.49 19.37
CA SER A 84 7.79 27.55 19.56
C SER A 84 7.32 26.13 19.24
N THR A 85 7.96 25.50 18.26
CA THR A 85 7.66 24.12 17.84
C THR A 85 8.86 23.22 18.11
N TYR A 86 8.63 22.12 18.82
CA TYR A 86 9.67 21.13 19.12
C TYR A 86 9.06 19.75 19.36
N TYR A 87 9.93 18.73 19.49
CA TYR A 87 9.52 17.35 19.72
C TYR A 87 10.03 16.86 21.08
N ILE A 88 9.20 16.10 21.80
CA ILE A 88 9.52 15.51 23.10
C ILE A 88 9.25 14.01 23.14
N LYS A 89 10.03 13.33 23.99
CA LYS A 89 9.80 11.93 24.34
C LYS A 89 8.87 11.87 25.54
N VAL A 90 7.91 10.95 25.51
CA VAL A 90 7.02 10.65 26.63
C VAL A 90 7.30 9.20 27.03
N PRO A 91 7.88 8.94 28.22
CA PRO A 91 8.34 7.61 28.62
C PRO A 91 7.21 6.69 29.07
N ALA A 92 7.41 5.38 28.95
CA ALA A 92 6.46 4.33 29.36
C ALA A 92 6.37 4.07 30.86
N ASP A 93 7.26 4.66 31.66
CA ASP A 93 7.35 4.43 33.11
C ASP A 93 6.28 5.18 33.92
N GLY A 94 5.41 5.95 33.26
CA GLY A 94 4.37 6.76 33.89
C GLY A 94 4.89 8.02 34.57
N SER A 95 6.19 8.34 34.43
CA SER A 95 6.79 9.52 35.04
C SER A 95 6.23 10.83 34.44
N VAL A 96 6.10 11.86 35.28
CA VAL A 96 5.58 13.16 34.83
C VAL A 96 6.62 13.86 33.94
N VAL A 97 6.21 14.26 32.74
CA VAL A 97 7.05 15.04 31.82
C VAL A 97 6.80 16.54 32.03
N ASP A 98 7.85 17.29 32.37
CA ASP A 98 7.79 18.76 32.48
C ASP A 98 8.37 19.41 31.21
N LEU A 99 7.54 20.15 30.49
CA LEU A 99 7.88 20.86 29.25
C LEU A 99 9.00 21.90 29.44
N GLN A 100 9.22 22.38 30.67
CA GLN A 100 10.31 23.31 30.97
C GLN A 100 11.65 22.61 31.26
N ALA A 101 11.65 21.31 31.54
CA ALA A 101 12.84 20.53 31.89
C ALA A 101 13.19 19.43 30.88
N VAL A 102 12.25 19.07 30.00
CA VAL A 102 12.44 18.01 28.99
C VAL A 102 13.40 18.45 27.89
N VAL A 103 14.16 17.49 27.36
CA VAL A 103 15.00 17.70 26.17
C VAL A 103 14.11 17.99 24.96
N ARG A 104 14.27 19.18 24.37
CA ARG A 104 13.54 19.63 23.18
C ARG A 104 14.33 19.30 21.92
N GLN A 105 13.70 18.60 20.98
CA GLN A 105 14.29 18.33 19.67
C GLN A 105 13.70 19.27 18.61
N THR A 106 14.54 19.78 17.71
CA THR A 106 14.11 20.74 16.66
C THR A 106 13.76 20.07 15.34
N THR A 107 14.14 18.81 15.16
CA THR A 107 13.78 17.99 13.99
C THR A 107 13.00 16.76 14.45
N PRO A 108 11.99 16.31 13.68
CA PRO A 108 11.35 15.04 13.95
C PRO A 108 12.38 13.90 13.74
N PRO A 109 12.44 12.89 14.62
CA PRO A 109 13.30 11.73 14.39
C PRO A 109 12.84 10.97 13.12
N PRO A 110 13.75 10.25 12.43
CA PRO A 110 13.36 9.37 11.35
C PRO A 110 12.38 8.33 11.90
N GLN A 111 11.15 8.31 11.38
CA GLN A 111 10.21 7.25 11.68
C GLN A 111 10.70 5.97 11.03
N ILE A 112 11.12 5.00 11.84
CA ILE A 112 11.44 3.66 11.32
C ILE A 112 10.10 2.93 11.18
N VAL A 113 9.46 3.12 10.03
CA VAL A 113 8.31 2.31 9.63
C VAL A 113 8.86 0.98 9.14
N VAL A 114 9.11 0.05 10.06
CA VAL A 114 9.25 -1.34 9.66
C VAL A 114 7.85 -1.81 9.30
N LEU A 115 7.49 -1.84 8.01
CA LEU A 115 6.28 -2.50 7.51
C LEU A 115 6.42 -4.02 7.70
N GLN A 116 6.42 -4.45 8.95
CA GLN A 116 6.37 -5.84 9.36
C GLN A 116 4.91 -6.16 9.57
N SER A 117 4.32 -6.85 8.60
CA SER A 117 2.91 -7.17 8.62
C SER A 117 2.63 -8.10 9.81
N LEU A 118 1.84 -7.62 10.79
CA LEU A 118 1.48 -8.34 12.02
C LEU A 118 1.03 -9.79 11.79
N ASN A 119 0.48 -10.09 10.60
CA ASN A 119 0.06 -11.41 10.16
C ASN A 119 1.22 -12.39 9.85
N GLN A 120 2.48 -11.98 9.86
CA GLN A 120 3.65 -12.83 9.67
C GLN A 120 4.48 -13.00 10.96
N ARG A 121 4.13 -12.30 12.04
CA ARG A 121 4.73 -12.50 13.37
C ARG A 121 4.19 -13.80 13.97
N GLY A 122 5.06 -14.67 14.48
CA GLY A 122 4.59 -15.89 15.12
C GLY A 122 4.47 -17.11 14.20
N LEU A 123 4.40 -16.92 12.88
CA LEU A 123 4.05 -17.97 11.92
C LEU A 123 5.26 -18.68 11.29
N PRO A 124 5.13 -19.96 10.89
CA PRO A 124 6.12 -20.66 10.07
C PRO A 124 6.44 -19.87 8.78
N GLY A 125 7.72 -19.57 8.54
CA GLY A 125 8.18 -18.78 7.38
C GLY A 125 8.06 -17.25 7.53
N GLY A 126 7.57 -16.78 8.68
CA GLY A 126 7.55 -15.36 9.05
C GLY A 126 8.75 -14.93 9.90
N TYR A 127 8.59 -13.88 10.69
CA TYR A 127 9.63 -13.38 11.60
C TYR A 127 9.30 -13.70 13.07
N PRO A 128 10.32 -13.97 13.91
CA PRO A 128 10.12 -14.39 15.29
C PRO A 128 9.51 -13.28 16.14
N GLU A 129 8.61 -13.66 17.03
CA GLU A 129 8.08 -12.78 18.06
C GLU A 129 9.13 -12.68 19.18
N LEU A 130 9.32 -11.46 19.69
CA LEU A 130 10.25 -11.20 20.78
C LEU A 130 9.46 -10.98 22.08
N ASP A 131 9.95 -11.52 23.19
CA ASP A 131 9.44 -11.20 24.52
C ASP A 131 9.78 -9.75 24.94
N GLY A 132 9.26 -9.33 26.10
CA GLY A 132 9.53 -8.00 26.66
C GLY A 132 11.00 -7.71 27.00
N SER A 133 11.91 -8.66 26.77
CA SER A 133 13.36 -8.47 26.90
C SER A 133 14.09 -8.48 25.55
N GLY A 134 13.34 -8.56 24.43
CA GLY A 134 13.89 -8.57 23.07
C GLY A 134 14.40 -9.93 22.61
N LYS A 135 14.02 -11.04 23.28
CA LYS A 135 14.46 -12.41 22.92
C LYS A 135 13.35 -13.18 22.20
N ILE A 136 13.73 -14.07 21.29
CA ILE A 136 12.77 -14.93 20.56
C ILE A 136 11.98 -15.81 21.53
N LEU A 137 10.65 -15.88 21.38
CA LEU A 137 9.81 -16.74 22.19
C LEU A 137 10.22 -18.22 22.05
N ALA A 138 10.27 -18.95 23.15
CA ALA A 138 10.74 -20.34 23.20
C ALA A 138 9.95 -21.29 22.26
N VAL A 139 8.69 -20.98 21.99
CA VAL A 139 7.80 -21.74 21.08
C VAL A 139 8.17 -21.59 19.60
N GLN A 140 9.03 -20.62 19.26
CA GLN A 140 9.45 -20.34 17.89
C GLN A 140 10.93 -20.70 17.63
N LEU A 141 11.62 -21.22 18.64
CA LEU A 141 12.93 -21.83 18.45
C LEU A 141 12.76 -23.21 17.81
N PRO A 142 13.67 -23.64 16.91
CA PRO A 142 13.64 -24.99 16.38
C PRO A 142 13.62 -26.03 17.51
N ASP A 143 12.77 -27.05 17.37
CA ASP A 143 12.70 -28.16 18.32
C ASP A 143 14.11 -28.74 18.53
N GLY A 144 14.66 -28.50 19.72
CA GLY A 144 16.06 -28.84 20.07
C GLY A 144 16.81 -27.80 20.91
N LEU A 145 16.28 -26.58 21.07
CA LEU A 145 16.89 -25.52 21.90
C LEU A 145 16.09 -25.13 23.15
N THR A 146 15.04 -25.86 23.51
CA THR A 146 14.33 -25.65 24.78
C THR A 146 15.18 -26.11 25.97
N PRO A 147 15.42 -25.26 26.99
CA PRO A 147 16.10 -25.69 28.21
C PRO A 147 15.29 -26.76 28.96
N GLY A 148 15.85 -27.97 29.03
CA GLY A 148 15.50 -29.03 29.99
C GLY A 148 14.78 -30.24 29.37
N GLY A 149 15.38 -31.43 29.23
CA GLY A 149 16.67 -31.87 29.68
C GLY A 149 17.00 -33.25 29.10
N GLY A 150 18.11 -33.31 28.36
CA GLY A 150 18.83 -34.52 28.03
C GLY A 150 20.30 -34.14 27.99
N THR A 151 21.00 -34.25 29.12
CA THR A 151 22.45 -34.04 29.16
C THR A 151 23.15 -35.20 29.84
N GLY A 152 24.01 -35.85 29.07
CA GLY A 152 25.12 -36.68 29.50
C GLY A 152 25.95 -37.01 28.26
N GLY A 153 26.96 -36.23 27.86
CA GLY A 153 27.65 -35.17 28.59
C GLY A 153 28.23 -34.08 27.69
N GLY A 154 28.87 -33.05 28.21
CA GLY A 154 29.16 -32.70 29.60
C GLY A 154 29.14 -31.18 29.68
N GLY A 155 28.44 -30.61 30.65
CA GLY A 155 29.04 -30.16 31.91
C GLY A 155 28.96 -28.64 31.89
N THR A 156 28.10 -28.00 32.68
CA THR A 156 28.27 -27.89 34.13
C THR A 156 26.93 -27.71 34.87
N GLY A 157 26.64 -28.59 35.85
CA GLY A 157 26.04 -28.15 37.12
C GLY A 157 24.54 -28.30 37.38
N GLY A 158 23.86 -29.39 36.99
CA GLY A 158 22.48 -29.66 37.41
C GLY A 158 22.22 -31.14 37.69
N VAL A 159 21.64 -31.46 38.85
CA VAL A 159 21.38 -32.81 39.38
C VAL A 159 20.75 -33.75 38.34
N THR A 160 21.38 -34.89 38.04
CA THR A 160 20.96 -35.83 36.99
C THR A 160 19.94 -36.88 37.44
N SER A 161 19.75 -37.07 38.75
CA SER A 161 18.77 -38.01 39.31
C SER A 161 18.30 -37.58 40.71
N VAL A 162 17.06 -37.90 41.07
CA VAL A 162 16.51 -37.74 42.43
C VAL A 162 15.99 -39.10 42.89
N ASN A 163 16.52 -39.59 44.01
CA ASN A 163 16.21 -40.91 44.60
C ASN A 163 16.33 -42.09 43.59
N GLY A 164 17.38 -42.09 42.77
CA GLY A 164 17.69 -43.17 41.81
C GLY A 164 16.90 -43.14 40.50
N LYS A 165 15.98 -42.20 40.32
CA LYS A 165 15.21 -42.03 39.06
C LYS A 165 15.82 -40.94 38.18
N THR A 166 15.94 -41.21 36.88
CA THR A 166 16.40 -40.28 35.83
C THR A 166 15.26 -39.95 34.85
N ALA A 167 15.34 -38.80 34.16
CA ALA A 167 14.25 -38.20 33.37
C ALA A 167 13.05 -37.72 34.22
N ALA A 168 11.83 -37.65 33.68
CA ALA A 168 10.65 -37.12 34.39
C ALA A 168 10.40 -37.91 35.69
N VAL A 169 10.81 -37.33 36.82
CA VAL A 169 10.78 -37.98 38.13
C VAL A 169 9.36 -37.92 38.69
N VAL A 170 8.64 -39.04 38.62
CA VAL A 170 7.39 -39.22 39.36
C VAL A 170 7.71 -39.86 40.71
N LEU A 171 7.56 -39.07 41.78
CA LEU A 171 7.71 -39.53 43.16
C LEU A 171 6.36 -39.97 43.72
N THR A 172 6.32 -41.17 44.26
CA THR A 172 5.21 -41.70 45.05
C THR A 172 5.39 -41.34 46.53
N ALA A 173 4.35 -41.48 47.35
CA ALA A 173 4.45 -41.26 48.80
C ALA A 173 5.56 -42.12 49.46
N ALA A 174 5.84 -43.31 48.92
CA ALA A 174 6.92 -44.17 49.37
C ALA A 174 8.32 -43.61 49.03
N ASP A 175 8.47 -42.93 47.87
CA ASP A 175 9.76 -42.36 47.43
C ASP A 175 10.21 -41.17 48.30
N LEU A 176 9.30 -40.60 49.10
CA LEU A 176 9.53 -39.44 49.98
C LEU A 176 9.49 -39.79 51.48
N GLY A 177 9.26 -41.06 51.84
CA GLY A 177 9.04 -41.48 53.23
C GLY A 177 7.79 -40.88 53.87
N ALA A 178 6.78 -40.51 53.07
CA ALA A 178 5.54 -39.94 53.58
C ALA A 178 4.72 -41.01 54.32
N LEU A 179 4.25 -40.68 55.53
CA LEU A 179 3.38 -41.55 56.33
C LEU A 179 2.13 -41.93 55.53
N SER A 180 1.74 -43.21 55.60
CA SER A 180 0.49 -43.67 55.00
C SER A 180 -0.73 -43.06 55.72
N GLN A 181 -1.88 -43.04 55.07
CA GLN A 181 -3.12 -42.58 55.70
C GLN A 181 -3.45 -43.37 56.99
N ALA A 182 -3.16 -44.68 57.02
CA ALA A 182 -3.30 -45.49 58.23
C ALA A 182 -2.34 -45.07 59.36
N ASP A 183 -1.10 -44.70 59.03
CA ASP A 183 -0.12 -44.21 60.01
C ASP A 183 -0.43 -42.78 60.49
N ALA A 184 -1.00 -41.95 59.60
CA ALA A 184 -1.46 -40.60 59.92
C ALA A 184 -2.73 -40.62 60.78
N ASP A 185 -3.67 -41.52 60.48
CA ASP A 185 -4.88 -41.74 61.26
C ASP A 185 -4.53 -42.29 62.65
N ALA A 186 -3.53 -43.17 62.77
CA ALA A 186 -2.99 -43.61 64.06
C ALA A 186 -2.29 -42.49 64.86
N ARG A 187 -1.68 -41.50 64.17
CA ARG A 187 -0.98 -40.36 64.81
C ARG A 187 -1.89 -39.19 65.18
N TYR A 188 -2.99 -38.99 64.46
CA TYR A 188 -3.87 -37.82 64.60
C TYR A 188 -5.29 -38.14 65.10
N ALA A 189 -5.64 -39.41 65.35
CA ALA A 189 -6.87 -39.80 66.03
C ALA A 189 -6.85 -39.51 67.54
N THR A 190 -6.69 -38.25 67.94
CA THR A 190 -7.23 -37.73 69.22
C THR A 190 -7.56 -36.24 69.10
N LYS A 191 -8.45 -35.88 68.16
CA LYS A 191 -9.36 -34.74 68.37
C LYS A 191 -10.77 -35.15 67.98
N GLY A 192 -11.51 -35.59 68.99
CA GLY A 192 -12.90 -35.99 68.88
C GLY A 192 -13.84 -34.82 68.58
N SER A 193 -14.97 -35.21 67.99
CA SER A 193 -16.32 -34.66 68.17
C SER A 193 -16.51 -33.16 67.95
N GLY A 194 -17.13 -32.81 66.83
CA GLY A 194 -17.51 -31.43 66.51
C GLY A 194 -18.88 -31.24 65.86
N LEU A 195 -19.87 -32.13 66.09
CA LEU A 195 -21.30 -31.77 66.13
C LEU A 195 -22.13 -32.97 66.61
N THR A 196 -22.78 -32.84 67.76
CA THR A 196 -23.52 -33.93 68.42
C THR A 196 -25.01 -33.65 68.60
N SER A 197 -25.58 -32.52 68.19
CA SER A 197 -27.05 -32.33 68.09
C SER A 197 -27.44 -30.98 67.48
N VAL A 198 -28.67 -30.85 66.99
CA VAL A 198 -29.36 -29.56 66.73
C VAL A 198 -30.65 -29.55 67.54
N ASN A 199 -30.82 -28.54 68.41
CA ASN A 199 -31.95 -28.40 69.34
C ASN A 199 -32.25 -29.68 70.16
N GLY A 200 -31.20 -30.36 70.64
CA GLY A 200 -31.31 -31.56 71.47
C GLY A 200 -31.60 -32.88 70.74
N LYS A 201 -31.74 -32.87 69.40
CA LYS A 201 -32.00 -34.08 68.59
C LYS A 201 -30.72 -34.56 67.88
N ILE A 202 -30.53 -35.88 67.84
CA ILE A 202 -29.43 -36.60 67.16
C ILE A 202 -29.98 -37.54 66.08
N GLY A 203 -29.24 -37.67 64.96
CA GLY A 203 -29.66 -38.47 63.81
C GLY A 203 -30.48 -37.66 62.79
N VAL A 204 -31.44 -38.30 62.11
CA VAL A 204 -32.37 -37.60 61.18
C VAL A 204 -33.29 -36.70 61.98
N VAL A 205 -33.13 -35.38 61.84
CA VAL A 205 -33.87 -34.36 62.62
C VAL A 205 -35.17 -33.97 61.92
N VAL A 206 -36.31 -34.21 62.57
CA VAL A 206 -37.63 -33.65 62.18
C VAL A 206 -38.04 -32.61 63.22
N LEU A 207 -38.32 -31.38 62.75
CA LEU A 207 -38.69 -30.21 63.57
C LEU A 207 -40.20 -29.99 63.57
N SER A 208 -40.76 -29.68 64.74
CA SER A 208 -42.14 -29.26 64.97
C SER A 208 -42.26 -27.74 65.04
N ALA A 209 -43.47 -27.19 65.00
CA ALA A 209 -43.71 -25.74 65.11
C ALA A 209 -43.10 -25.11 66.39
N GLY A 210 -43.01 -25.88 67.48
CA GLY A 210 -42.34 -25.46 68.71
C GLY A 210 -40.81 -25.45 68.63
N ASP A 211 -40.22 -26.24 67.73
CA ASP A 211 -38.76 -26.31 67.57
C ASP A 211 -38.19 -25.08 66.82
N VAL A 212 -39.05 -24.25 66.20
CA VAL A 212 -38.67 -23.06 65.42
C VAL A 212 -39.38 -21.76 65.85
N GLY A 213 -40.16 -21.79 66.94
CA GLY A 213 -40.84 -20.61 67.48
C GLY A 213 -42.07 -20.12 66.70
N ALA A 214 -42.76 -21.01 65.97
CA ALA A 214 -44.01 -20.66 65.29
C ALA A 214 -45.22 -20.72 66.25
N LEU A 215 -46.11 -19.71 66.17
CA LEU A 215 -47.33 -19.57 67.00
C LEU A 215 -48.30 -20.75 66.80
N SER A 216 -48.87 -21.26 67.89
CA SER A 216 -49.89 -22.30 67.84
C SER A 216 -51.28 -21.73 67.48
N GLN A 217 -52.16 -22.55 66.90
CA GLN A 217 -53.55 -22.16 66.58
C GLN A 217 -54.29 -21.61 67.81
N ALA A 218 -54.02 -22.15 69.00
CA ALA A 218 -54.60 -21.67 70.26
C ALA A 218 -54.12 -20.25 70.66
N ASP A 219 -52.87 -19.88 70.32
CA ASP A 219 -52.33 -18.54 70.57
C ASP A 219 -52.79 -17.51 69.52
N ALA A 220 -53.18 -17.96 68.33
CA ALA A 220 -53.81 -17.12 67.32
C ALA A 220 -55.28 -16.80 67.67
N ASP A 221 -56.02 -17.79 68.17
CA ASP A 221 -57.42 -17.65 68.59
C ASP A 221 -57.58 -16.76 69.85
N ALA A 222 -56.52 -16.61 70.65
CA ALA A 222 -56.48 -15.69 71.80
C ALA A 222 -56.16 -14.22 71.43
N ARG A 223 -55.65 -13.94 70.22
CA ARG A 223 -55.23 -12.60 69.79
C ARG A 223 -56.16 -11.92 68.78
N TYR A 224 -57.14 -12.62 68.21
CA TYR A 224 -58.09 -12.06 67.24
C TYR A 224 -59.54 -12.39 67.60
N ALA A 225 -60.40 -11.37 67.64
CA ALA A 225 -61.84 -11.52 67.92
C ALA A 225 -62.54 -12.33 66.82
N THR A 226 -63.45 -13.23 67.20
CA THR A 226 -64.22 -14.07 66.26
C THR A 226 -65.61 -13.48 65.99
N THR A 227 -66.20 -13.84 64.85
CA THR A 227 -67.48 -13.33 64.31
C THR A 227 -68.69 -13.54 65.25
N ALA A 228 -68.54 -14.31 66.32
CA ALA A 228 -69.54 -14.49 67.39
C ALA A 228 -69.56 -13.36 68.43
N GLN A 229 -68.65 -12.38 68.35
CA GLN A 229 -68.53 -11.24 69.27
C GLN A 229 -69.11 -9.93 68.70
N LEU A 230 -69.85 -9.99 67.59
CA LEU A 230 -70.53 -8.82 66.99
C LEU A 230 -71.96 -8.65 67.55
N PRO A 231 -72.38 -7.44 67.96
CA PRO A 231 -73.75 -7.19 68.42
C PRO A 231 -74.78 -7.35 67.29
N THR A 232 -75.88 -8.05 67.56
CA THR A 232 -76.93 -8.43 66.58
C THR A 232 -77.95 -7.33 66.25
N SER A 233 -77.63 -6.06 66.48
CA SER A 233 -78.48 -4.94 66.06
C SER A 233 -77.64 -3.70 65.74
N LEU A 234 -77.27 -3.53 64.47
CA LEU A 234 -76.29 -2.52 64.06
C LEU A 234 -76.86 -1.11 63.81
N VAL A 235 -78.19 -0.92 63.78
CA VAL A 235 -78.82 0.42 63.68
C VAL A 235 -80.18 0.39 64.36
N THR A 236 -80.37 1.13 65.45
CA THR A 236 -81.70 1.30 66.10
C THR A 236 -82.46 2.51 65.58
N SER A 237 -81.79 3.52 65.02
CA SER A 237 -82.43 4.66 64.34
C SER A 237 -81.49 5.31 63.31
N VAL A 238 -82.04 5.96 62.28
CA VAL A 238 -81.31 6.86 61.35
C VAL A 238 -82.00 8.22 61.40
N PHE A 239 -81.24 9.29 61.71
CA PHE A 239 -81.76 10.64 62.01
C PHE A 239 -82.89 10.66 63.06
N GLY A 240 -82.78 9.83 64.11
CA GLY A 240 -83.75 9.75 65.21
C GLY A 240 -85.05 8.99 64.88
N ARG A 241 -85.17 8.37 63.70
CA ARG A 241 -86.35 7.61 63.27
C ARG A 241 -86.08 6.10 63.28
N THR A 242 -87.05 5.31 63.73
CA THR A 242 -87.02 3.83 63.71
C THR A 242 -87.98 3.29 62.65
N GLY A 243 -87.70 2.12 62.06
CA GLY A 243 -88.48 1.52 60.97
C GLY A 243 -87.91 1.81 59.57
N ALA A 244 -88.74 1.75 58.52
CA ALA A 244 -88.33 2.08 57.14
C ALA A 244 -88.08 3.60 57.01
N VAL A 245 -86.81 4.00 56.86
CA VAL A 245 -86.41 5.41 56.80
C VAL A 245 -86.19 5.85 55.34
N VAL A 246 -86.98 6.82 54.87
CA VAL A 246 -86.73 7.56 53.62
C VAL A 246 -86.04 8.88 53.96
N VAL A 247 -84.90 9.16 53.34
CA VAL A 247 -84.03 10.31 53.61
C VAL A 247 -84.12 11.30 52.45
N SER A 248 -84.27 12.60 52.75
CA SER A 248 -84.24 13.69 51.77
C SER A 248 -82.88 14.41 51.76
N ALA A 249 -82.61 15.23 50.74
CA ALA A 249 -81.37 16.02 50.65
C ALA A 249 -81.14 16.95 51.86
N ALA A 250 -82.22 17.37 52.54
CA ALA A 250 -82.16 18.19 53.75
C ALA A 250 -81.65 17.40 54.97
N ASP A 251 -81.92 16.09 55.04
CA ASP A 251 -81.52 15.25 56.18
C ASP A 251 -80.00 14.99 56.22
N ILE A 252 -79.27 15.19 55.10
CA ILE A 252 -77.81 14.97 54.97
C ILE A 252 -77.00 16.24 54.68
N GLY A 253 -77.62 17.42 54.66
CA GLY A 253 -76.94 18.68 54.35
C GLY A 253 -76.40 18.78 52.91
N ALA A 254 -76.97 18.01 51.97
CA ALA A 254 -76.57 18.06 50.57
C ALA A 254 -77.10 19.34 49.89
N LEU A 255 -76.24 20.05 49.15
CA LEU A 255 -76.61 21.23 48.37
C LEU A 255 -77.65 20.86 47.31
N THR A 256 -78.74 21.63 47.21
CA THR A 256 -79.68 21.50 46.10
C THR A 256 -79.05 22.02 44.80
N GLN A 257 -79.52 21.57 43.64
CA GLN A 257 -79.04 22.03 42.32
C GLN A 257 -79.05 23.58 42.23
N ALA A 258 -80.13 24.23 42.70
CA ALA A 258 -80.23 25.69 42.74
C ALA A 258 -79.18 26.36 43.66
N ALA A 259 -78.76 25.71 44.75
CA ALA A 259 -77.72 26.21 45.64
C ALA A 259 -76.30 25.94 45.10
N ALA A 260 -76.11 24.88 44.31
CA ALA A 260 -74.86 24.60 43.61
C ALA A 260 -74.64 25.59 42.44
N ASP A 261 -75.68 25.86 41.65
CA ASP A 261 -75.63 26.78 40.51
C ASP A 261 -75.37 28.24 40.95
N GLY A 262 -75.72 28.60 42.20
CA GLY A 262 -75.37 29.90 42.81
C GLY A 262 -73.97 29.98 43.44
N ARG A 263 -73.29 28.85 43.69
CA ARG A 263 -71.97 28.79 44.34
C ARG A 263 -70.80 28.59 43.37
N TYR A 264 -71.05 28.05 42.19
CA TYR A 264 -70.01 27.73 41.21
C TYR A 264 -70.23 28.52 39.91
N VAL A 265 -69.26 29.37 39.56
CA VAL A 265 -69.23 30.13 38.30
C VAL A 265 -69.07 29.17 37.11
N GLN A 266 -69.89 29.33 36.07
CA GLN A 266 -69.82 28.52 34.84
C GLN A 266 -68.47 28.76 34.11
N PRO A 267 -67.77 27.73 33.61
CA PRO A 267 -66.48 27.88 32.93
C PRO A 267 -66.47 28.84 31.73
N SER A 268 -67.62 29.07 31.09
CA SER A 268 -67.80 30.04 30.01
C SER A 268 -67.80 31.51 30.46
N GLN A 269 -67.71 31.77 31.77
CA GLN A 269 -67.66 33.12 32.37
C GLN A 269 -66.32 33.46 33.02
N LEU A 270 -65.27 32.66 32.79
CA LEU A 270 -63.90 33.07 33.11
C LEU A 270 -63.31 33.82 31.90
N PRO A 271 -63.20 35.17 31.92
CA PRO A 271 -62.47 35.85 30.87
C PRO A 271 -61.00 35.39 30.91
N VAL A 272 -60.39 35.13 29.75
CA VAL A 272 -58.93 35.03 29.64
C VAL A 272 -58.36 36.33 30.20
N LEU A 273 -57.85 36.28 31.44
CA LEU A 273 -57.48 37.48 32.19
C LEU A 273 -56.36 38.23 31.48
N GLN A 274 -55.40 37.49 30.92
CA GLN A 274 -54.35 38.03 30.08
C GLN A 274 -53.80 36.98 29.11
N VAL A 275 -53.32 37.42 27.96
CA VAL A 275 -52.45 36.63 27.07
C VAL A 275 -51.15 37.41 26.91
N ASN A 276 -50.03 36.76 27.28
CA ASN A 276 -48.69 37.35 27.20
C ASN A 276 -48.60 38.76 27.85
N GLY A 277 -49.22 38.95 29.02
CA GLY A 277 -49.21 40.21 29.78
C GLY A 277 -50.22 41.27 29.35
N LYS A 278 -51.05 41.01 28.31
CA LYS A 278 -52.10 41.93 27.85
C LYS A 278 -53.49 41.48 28.31
N THR A 279 -54.26 42.40 28.87
CA THR A 279 -55.63 42.19 29.37
C THR A 279 -56.67 42.80 28.40
N GLY A 280 -57.92 42.36 28.42
CA GLY A 280 -59.00 42.92 27.58
C GLY A 280 -59.07 42.35 26.16
N VAL A 281 -59.34 43.19 25.14
CA VAL A 281 -59.27 42.77 23.72
C VAL A 281 -57.81 42.56 23.36
N VAL A 282 -57.36 41.31 23.33
CA VAL A 282 -55.96 40.95 23.10
C VAL A 282 -55.62 41.11 21.62
N VAL A 283 -54.82 42.14 21.30
CA VAL A 283 -54.13 42.30 20.02
C VAL A 283 -52.65 41.98 20.22
N LEU A 284 -52.19 40.86 19.66
CA LEU A 284 -50.79 40.44 19.68
C LEU A 284 -50.08 40.92 18.41
N GLY A 285 -49.02 41.69 18.58
CA GLY A 285 -48.04 42.00 17.54
C GLY A 285 -46.85 41.03 17.58
N ALA A 286 -45.98 41.11 16.58
CA ALA A 286 -44.82 40.23 16.42
C ALA A 286 -43.93 40.16 17.68
N GLY A 287 -43.69 41.30 18.35
CA GLY A 287 -42.88 41.34 19.56
C GLY A 287 -43.49 40.61 20.76
N ASP A 288 -44.81 40.56 20.86
CA ASP A 288 -45.49 39.86 21.97
C ASP A 288 -45.21 38.35 21.91
N VAL A 289 -45.21 37.78 20.72
CA VAL A 289 -44.99 36.34 20.52
C VAL A 289 -43.53 35.99 20.19
N ARG A 290 -42.61 36.95 20.31
CA ARG A 290 -41.20 36.81 19.87
C ARG A 290 -41.09 36.32 18.41
N ALA A 291 -42.01 36.77 17.55
CA ALA A 291 -41.95 36.44 16.13
C ALA A 291 -40.68 37.02 15.50
N VAL A 292 -40.04 36.22 14.67
CA VAL A 292 -38.90 36.64 13.86
C VAL A 292 -39.38 37.69 12.84
N PRO A 293 -38.78 38.89 12.80
CA PRO A 293 -39.09 39.87 11.77
C PRO A 293 -38.87 39.28 10.37
N ALA A 294 -39.78 39.55 9.43
CA ALA A 294 -39.62 39.09 8.06
C ALA A 294 -38.33 39.61 7.40
N SER A 295 -37.79 40.74 7.88
CA SER A 295 -36.49 41.29 7.48
C SER A 295 -35.29 40.44 7.88
N ASP A 296 -35.43 39.61 8.91
CA ASP A 296 -34.33 38.82 9.47
C ASP A 296 -34.23 37.45 8.80
N VAL A 297 -35.31 37.01 8.14
CA VAL A 297 -35.34 35.75 7.39
C VAL A 297 -34.53 35.93 6.10
N GLY A 298 -33.47 35.14 5.94
CA GLY A 298 -32.61 35.23 4.74
C GLY A 298 -31.46 36.23 4.84
N ALA A 299 -31.45 37.10 5.85
CA ALA A 299 -30.45 38.16 6.02
C ALA A 299 -29.12 37.64 6.61
N ALA A 300 -28.01 38.32 6.31
CA ALA A 300 -26.73 38.04 6.95
C ALA A 300 -26.82 38.29 8.48
N ASN A 301 -26.36 37.33 9.28
CA ASN A 301 -26.54 37.29 10.74
C ASN A 301 -28.00 37.21 11.23
N GLY A 302 -28.96 36.91 10.34
CA GLY A 302 -30.36 36.69 10.66
C GLY A 302 -30.72 35.20 10.83
N VAL A 303 -31.98 34.86 10.57
CA VAL A 303 -32.50 33.49 10.63
C VAL A 303 -32.49 32.87 9.22
N ALA A 304 -32.05 31.62 9.10
CA ALA A 304 -32.01 30.93 7.81
C ALA A 304 -33.43 30.71 7.25
N ALA A 305 -33.61 30.94 5.94
CA ALA A 305 -34.84 30.61 5.25
C ALA A 305 -34.79 29.15 4.80
N LEU A 306 -35.91 28.44 4.98
CA LEU A 306 -36.09 27.10 4.42
C LEU A 306 -36.84 27.18 3.09
N ASP A 307 -36.44 26.36 2.13
CA ASP A 307 -37.16 26.17 0.87
C ASP A 307 -38.41 25.30 1.06
N ALA A 308 -39.15 25.06 -0.02
CA ALA A 308 -40.37 24.26 -0.01
C ALA A 308 -40.17 22.79 0.43
N THR A 309 -38.93 22.32 0.50
CA THR A 309 -38.56 20.98 0.96
C THR A 309 -38.04 20.95 2.40
N GLY A 310 -37.96 22.10 3.07
CA GLY A 310 -37.48 22.22 4.44
C GLY A 310 -35.96 22.33 4.58
N HIS A 311 -35.23 22.58 3.49
CA HIS A 311 -33.78 22.76 3.50
C HIS A 311 -33.38 24.23 3.41
N LEU A 312 -32.14 24.59 3.80
CA LEU A 312 -31.65 25.95 3.60
C LEU A 312 -31.69 26.34 2.12
N ALA A 313 -32.18 27.55 1.84
CA ALA A 313 -32.14 28.09 0.49
C ALA A 313 -30.70 28.10 -0.05
N ALA A 314 -30.50 27.65 -1.29
CA ALA A 314 -29.16 27.49 -1.88
C ALA A 314 -28.30 28.77 -1.84
N ALA A 315 -28.92 29.95 -1.91
CA ALA A 315 -28.25 31.25 -1.81
C ALA A 315 -27.64 31.54 -0.43
N GLN A 316 -28.01 30.78 0.60
CA GLN A 316 -27.51 30.90 1.98
C GLN A 316 -26.48 29.82 2.35
N LEU A 317 -26.16 28.91 1.41
CA LEU A 317 -25.14 27.89 1.62
C LEU A 317 -23.73 28.48 1.42
N PRO A 318 -22.74 28.12 2.25
CA PRO A 318 -21.35 28.44 2.00
C PRO A 318 -20.87 27.93 0.64
N SER A 319 -19.95 28.65 -0.02
CA SER A 319 -19.45 28.29 -1.35
C SER A 319 -18.64 26.99 -1.40
N ASN A 320 -18.29 26.42 -0.25
CA ASN A 320 -17.58 25.15 -0.10
C ASN A 320 -18.51 23.96 0.21
N VAL A 321 -19.84 24.14 0.13
CA VAL A 321 -20.77 23.03 0.29
C VAL A 321 -20.66 22.09 -0.91
N VAL A 322 -20.54 20.80 -0.62
CA VAL A 322 -20.52 19.74 -1.63
C VAL A 322 -21.84 19.77 -2.40
N THR A 323 -21.76 20.01 -3.71
CA THR A 323 -22.93 20.03 -4.59
C THR A 323 -23.18 18.64 -5.19
N GLN A 324 -24.41 18.36 -5.62
CA GLN A 324 -24.70 17.11 -6.35
C GLN A 324 -23.80 16.91 -7.58
N ALA A 325 -23.31 17.99 -8.19
CA ALA A 325 -22.40 17.92 -9.33
C ALA A 325 -21.03 17.29 -8.99
N GLN A 326 -20.65 17.24 -7.71
CA GLN A 326 -19.39 16.67 -7.24
C GLN A 326 -19.55 15.21 -6.77
N VAL A 327 -20.78 14.71 -6.60
CA VAL A 327 -21.03 13.40 -5.99
C VAL A 327 -21.14 12.32 -7.07
N GLY A 328 -20.35 11.25 -6.94
CA GLY A 328 -20.40 10.09 -7.83
C GLY A 328 -19.80 10.31 -9.23
N VAL A 329 -19.10 11.42 -9.45
CA VAL A 329 -18.39 11.74 -10.70
C VAL A 329 -16.89 11.48 -10.59
N THR A 330 -16.20 11.34 -11.72
CA THR A 330 -14.74 11.20 -11.78
C THR A 330 -14.04 12.38 -11.11
N SER A 331 -13.05 12.10 -10.24
CA SER A 331 -12.35 13.09 -9.42
C SER A 331 -13.24 13.90 -8.44
N GLY A 332 -14.47 13.42 -8.20
CA GLY A 332 -15.40 13.97 -7.21
C GLY A 332 -15.39 13.22 -5.88
N ILE A 333 -16.49 13.35 -5.14
CA ILE A 333 -16.72 12.70 -3.85
C ILE A 333 -17.54 11.42 -4.07
N ALA A 334 -17.10 10.31 -3.48
CA ALA A 334 -17.77 9.03 -3.61
C ALA A 334 -19.14 9.00 -2.91
N THR A 335 -20.10 8.29 -3.50
CA THR A 335 -21.37 7.95 -2.83
C THR A 335 -21.17 6.82 -1.83
N LEU A 336 -22.12 6.65 -0.91
CA LEU A 336 -22.24 5.45 -0.08
C LEU A 336 -23.48 4.65 -0.51
N ASP A 337 -23.34 3.33 -0.59
CA ASP A 337 -24.44 2.41 -0.79
C ASP A 337 -25.30 2.26 0.48
N THR A 338 -26.35 1.44 0.40
CA THR A 338 -27.28 1.17 1.51
C THR A 338 -26.62 0.51 2.73
N THR A 339 -25.38 0.06 2.61
CA THR A 339 -24.58 -0.52 3.70
C THR A 339 -23.58 0.48 4.28
N GLY A 340 -23.56 1.73 3.79
CA GLY A 340 -22.63 2.77 4.22
C GLY A 340 -21.22 2.61 3.65
N ARG A 341 -21.07 1.88 2.53
CA ARG A 341 -19.78 1.66 1.86
C ARG A 341 -19.74 2.35 0.51
N VAL A 342 -18.55 2.71 0.02
CA VAL A 342 -18.41 3.19 -1.36
C VAL A 342 -18.78 2.06 -2.32
N PRO A 343 -19.72 2.27 -3.28
CA PRO A 343 -20.07 1.25 -4.27
C PRO A 343 -18.84 0.76 -5.02
N ALA A 344 -18.79 -0.53 -5.37
CA ALA A 344 -17.64 -1.13 -6.05
C ALA A 344 -17.26 -0.44 -7.38
N SER A 345 -18.21 0.22 -8.04
CA SER A 345 -17.99 1.02 -9.25
C SER A 345 -17.29 2.37 -9.01
N GLN A 346 -17.24 2.84 -7.76
CA GLN A 346 -16.62 4.09 -7.32
C GLN A 346 -15.47 3.86 -6.35
N ALA A 347 -15.33 2.65 -5.81
CA ALA A 347 -14.13 2.25 -5.08
C ALA A 347 -12.93 2.36 -6.03
N PRO A 348 -11.74 2.73 -5.53
CA PRO A 348 -10.53 2.55 -6.31
C PRO A 348 -10.52 1.10 -6.76
N LEU A 349 -10.55 0.86 -8.08
CA LEU A 349 -10.25 -0.46 -8.62
C LEU A 349 -8.96 -0.86 -7.93
N GLY A 350 -8.99 -1.94 -7.14
CA GLY A 350 -7.77 -2.44 -6.50
C GLY A 350 -6.66 -2.45 -7.54
N ALA A 351 -5.47 -1.94 -7.18
CA ALA A 351 -4.38 -1.73 -8.13
C ALA A 351 -4.36 -2.90 -9.14
N PRO A 352 -4.48 -2.63 -10.45
CA PRO A 352 -4.68 -3.69 -11.44
C PRO A 352 -3.68 -4.80 -11.20
N LEU A 353 -4.13 -6.06 -11.21
CA LEU A 353 -3.30 -7.21 -10.84
C LEU A 353 -1.94 -7.15 -11.56
N GLY A 354 -0.85 -7.22 -10.81
CA GLY A 354 0.52 -7.15 -11.36
C GLY A 354 1.00 -5.75 -11.71
N ILE A 355 0.21 -4.69 -11.54
CA ILE A 355 0.62 -3.31 -11.83
C ILE A 355 0.85 -2.54 -10.54
N TYR A 356 2.00 -1.88 -10.47
CA TYR A 356 2.31 -0.84 -9.49
C TYR A 356 2.82 0.41 -10.21
N VAL A 357 2.23 1.55 -9.88
CA VAL A 357 2.70 2.86 -10.36
C VAL A 357 2.86 3.76 -9.12
N PRO A 358 4.09 4.16 -8.75
CA PRO A 358 4.29 5.04 -7.60
C PRO A 358 3.65 6.41 -7.85
N PRO A 359 3.20 7.11 -6.79
CA PRO A 359 2.85 8.53 -6.90
C PRO A 359 4.01 9.33 -7.52
N GLY A 360 3.69 10.19 -8.49
CA GLY A 360 4.68 11.00 -9.21
C GLY A 360 5.47 10.29 -10.30
N TRP A 361 5.30 8.98 -10.49
CA TRP A 361 5.93 8.26 -11.60
C TRP A 361 5.51 8.86 -12.95
N GLY A 362 6.46 8.96 -13.90
CA GLY A 362 6.18 9.42 -15.26
C GLY A 362 6.22 10.93 -15.42
N GLN A 363 6.65 11.68 -14.39
CA GLN A 363 6.70 13.14 -14.44
C GLN A 363 7.58 13.69 -15.58
N PHE A 364 8.62 12.96 -15.96
CA PHE A 364 9.53 13.38 -17.04
C PHE A 364 9.05 12.83 -18.39
N TRP A 365 8.73 11.54 -18.44
CA TRP A 365 8.23 10.86 -19.63
C TRP A 365 6.98 11.55 -20.17
N ARG A 366 5.98 11.82 -19.33
CA ARG A 366 4.72 12.44 -19.78
C ARG A 366 4.94 13.84 -20.34
N ALA A 367 5.85 14.63 -19.74
CA ALA A 367 6.20 15.95 -20.24
C ALA A 367 6.86 15.86 -21.61
N LYS A 368 7.84 14.96 -21.78
CA LYS A 368 8.53 14.72 -23.06
C LYS A 368 7.59 14.19 -24.14
N ARG A 369 6.78 13.17 -23.82
CA ARG A 369 5.74 12.61 -24.69
C ARG A 369 4.77 13.68 -25.17
N SER A 370 4.31 14.56 -24.28
CA SER A 370 3.35 15.62 -24.63
C SER A 370 3.97 16.71 -25.51
N ALA A 371 5.28 16.94 -25.39
CA ALA A 371 6.03 17.89 -26.22
C ALA A 371 6.57 17.28 -27.53
N ALA A 372 6.25 16.00 -27.82
CA ALA A 372 6.84 15.25 -28.92
C ALA A 372 6.47 15.81 -30.31
N SER A 373 5.42 16.61 -30.45
CA SER A 373 5.10 17.26 -31.72
C SER A 373 6.17 18.29 -32.16
N THR A 374 6.94 18.83 -31.22
CA THR A 374 7.98 19.85 -31.45
C THR A 374 9.37 19.44 -31.02
N GLY A 375 9.52 18.28 -30.39
CA GLY A 375 10.81 17.74 -29.95
C GLY A 375 10.80 16.22 -29.99
N LEU A 376 11.95 15.60 -29.78
CA LEU A 376 12.05 14.14 -29.75
C LEU A 376 11.82 13.63 -28.32
N ALA A 377 10.98 12.61 -28.17
CA ALA A 377 10.90 11.81 -26.95
C ALA A 377 11.29 10.36 -27.25
N THR A 378 12.09 9.79 -26.36
CA THR A 378 12.82 8.54 -26.62
C THR A 378 12.50 7.49 -25.57
N VAL A 379 12.23 6.27 -26.03
CA VAL A 379 12.00 5.09 -25.19
C VAL A 379 13.10 4.07 -25.47
N ALA A 380 13.70 3.51 -24.43
CA ALA A 380 14.60 2.36 -24.52
C ALA A 380 13.90 1.11 -23.99
N ALA A 381 13.53 0.19 -24.89
CA ALA A 381 13.03 -1.12 -24.53
C ALA A 381 14.21 -2.10 -24.43
N VAL A 382 14.55 -2.50 -23.21
CA VAL A 382 15.70 -3.38 -22.90
C VAL A 382 15.18 -4.72 -22.45
N GLY A 383 15.68 -5.80 -23.06
CA GLY A 383 15.22 -7.13 -22.68
C GLY A 383 15.81 -8.26 -23.49
N SER A 384 15.18 -9.43 -23.38
CA SER A 384 15.66 -10.68 -23.97
C SER A 384 14.99 -10.95 -25.33
N SER A 385 14.77 -12.23 -25.65
CA SER A 385 14.09 -12.71 -26.86
C SER A 385 12.68 -12.12 -27.05
N SER A 386 11.91 -12.00 -25.96
CA SER A 386 10.57 -11.41 -25.99
C SER A 386 10.58 -9.93 -26.38
N THR A 387 11.59 -9.18 -25.93
CA THR A 387 11.79 -7.77 -26.31
C THR A 387 12.27 -7.63 -27.74
N GLN A 388 13.15 -8.53 -28.17
CA GLN A 388 13.59 -8.61 -29.57
C GLN A 388 12.43 -8.89 -30.54
N GLY A 389 11.34 -9.47 -30.03
CA GLY A 389 10.10 -9.72 -30.76
C GLY A 389 9.95 -11.16 -31.25
N LEU A 390 10.76 -12.11 -30.75
CA LEU A 390 10.71 -13.49 -31.21
C LEU A 390 9.27 -14.04 -31.18
N TYR A 391 8.94 -14.73 -32.27
CA TYR A 391 7.64 -15.31 -32.66
C TYR A 391 6.51 -14.32 -32.97
N ALA A 392 6.77 -13.02 -33.01
CA ALA A 392 5.87 -12.08 -33.68
C ALA A 392 5.86 -12.33 -35.19
N SER A 393 4.71 -12.17 -35.85
CA SER A 393 4.62 -12.26 -37.33
C SER A 393 5.51 -11.23 -38.04
N ASN A 394 5.71 -10.08 -37.41
CA ASN A 394 6.58 -9.01 -37.86
C ASN A 394 7.32 -8.38 -36.67
N LEU A 395 8.65 -8.49 -36.67
CA LEU A 395 9.50 -8.03 -35.57
C LEU A 395 9.41 -6.51 -35.35
N VAL A 396 9.10 -5.74 -36.40
CA VAL A 396 9.03 -4.27 -36.36
C VAL A 396 7.68 -3.76 -35.87
N SER A 397 6.58 -4.42 -36.24
CA SER A 397 5.23 -3.86 -36.06
C SER A 397 4.31 -4.69 -35.16
N THR A 398 4.52 -6.00 -35.05
CA THR A 398 3.64 -6.87 -34.24
C THR A 398 4.26 -7.38 -32.95
N SER A 399 5.58 -7.22 -32.78
CA SER A 399 6.23 -7.35 -31.46
C SER A 399 5.66 -6.33 -30.47
N TRP A 400 5.73 -6.61 -29.17
CA TRP A 400 5.18 -5.65 -28.19
C TRP A 400 5.86 -4.28 -28.30
N VAL A 401 7.17 -4.24 -28.54
CA VAL A 401 7.92 -2.99 -28.77
C VAL A 401 7.45 -2.28 -30.03
N GLY A 402 7.21 -3.02 -31.12
CA GLY A 402 6.68 -2.49 -32.37
C GLY A 402 5.27 -1.91 -32.24
N ARG A 403 4.42 -2.56 -31.44
CA ARG A 403 3.07 -2.09 -31.12
C ARG A 403 3.10 -0.84 -30.24
N LEU A 404 4.02 -0.76 -29.26
CA LEU A 404 4.27 0.46 -28.50
C LEU A 404 4.66 1.61 -29.42
N ALA A 405 5.64 1.38 -30.30
CA ALA A 405 6.12 2.37 -31.25
C ALA A 405 4.96 2.89 -32.12
N SER A 406 4.21 1.97 -32.75
CA SER A 406 3.10 2.31 -33.64
C SER A 406 2.02 3.13 -32.91
N SER A 407 1.62 2.72 -31.70
CA SER A 407 0.58 3.40 -30.92
C SER A 407 1.01 4.80 -30.47
N LEU A 408 2.21 4.91 -29.90
CA LEU A 408 2.73 6.18 -29.41
C LEU A 408 3.00 7.15 -30.56
N GLN A 409 3.55 6.67 -31.68
CA GLN A 409 3.84 7.51 -32.84
C GLN A 409 2.58 7.98 -33.57
N ALA A 410 1.57 7.13 -33.67
CA ALA A 410 0.27 7.53 -34.23
C ALA A 410 -0.38 8.65 -33.39
N THR A 411 -0.15 8.64 -32.07
CA THR A 411 -0.79 9.61 -31.15
C THR A 411 0.03 10.90 -31.00
N TYR A 412 1.35 10.80 -30.88
CA TYR A 412 2.22 11.90 -30.45
C TYR A 412 3.23 12.33 -31.53
N GLY A 413 3.15 11.75 -32.73
CA GLY A 413 4.03 12.04 -33.84
C GLY A 413 5.11 10.98 -34.04
N ASP A 414 5.43 10.75 -35.30
CA ASP A 414 6.41 9.76 -35.72
C ASP A 414 7.85 10.28 -35.57
N GLY A 415 8.56 9.79 -34.55
CA GLY A 415 9.97 10.09 -34.33
C GLY A 415 10.94 9.28 -35.17
N GLY A 416 10.48 8.31 -35.97
CA GLY A 416 11.31 7.41 -36.76
C GLY A 416 11.25 5.96 -36.30
N SER A 417 12.14 5.10 -36.81
CA SER A 417 12.22 3.68 -36.46
C SER A 417 13.08 3.39 -35.24
N GLY A 418 13.89 4.36 -34.79
CA GLY A 418 14.85 4.14 -33.71
C GLY A 418 15.92 3.13 -34.06
N TYR A 419 16.49 2.48 -33.05
CA TYR A 419 17.59 1.53 -33.18
C TYR A 419 17.16 0.19 -33.81
N PHE A 420 17.74 -0.12 -34.96
CA PHE A 420 17.72 -1.42 -35.62
C PHE A 420 19.03 -2.15 -35.34
N SER A 421 18.98 -3.07 -34.39
CA SER A 421 20.11 -3.90 -33.96
C SER A 421 20.50 -4.98 -35.00
N THR A 422 21.81 -5.26 -35.14
CA THR A 422 22.30 -6.45 -35.87
C THR A 422 22.00 -7.78 -35.16
N GLY A 423 21.49 -7.76 -33.93
CA GLY A 423 20.90 -8.92 -33.28
C GLY A 423 19.68 -9.46 -34.03
N ARG A 424 19.04 -8.63 -34.86
CA ARG A 424 18.03 -9.04 -35.84
C ARG A 424 18.66 -9.41 -37.18
N SER A 425 19.64 -10.29 -37.16
CA SER A 425 20.28 -10.85 -38.36
C SER A 425 20.25 -12.37 -38.31
N ALA A 426 20.33 -13.00 -39.48
CA ALA A 426 20.47 -14.44 -39.58
C ALA A 426 21.78 -14.96 -38.96
N ALA A 427 22.86 -14.18 -39.01
CA ALA A 427 24.10 -14.54 -38.32
C ALA A 427 23.91 -14.65 -36.80
N PHE A 428 23.05 -13.81 -36.22
CA PHE A 428 22.77 -13.80 -34.79
C PHE A 428 21.71 -14.83 -34.39
N LEU A 429 20.61 -14.92 -35.13
CA LEU A 429 19.46 -15.77 -34.81
C LEU A 429 19.62 -17.22 -35.30
N GLY A 430 20.62 -17.49 -36.14
CA GLY A 430 20.86 -18.81 -36.71
C GLY A 430 19.87 -19.17 -37.81
N THR A 431 19.60 -20.47 -37.96
CA THR A 431 18.74 -21.03 -39.01
C THR A 431 17.56 -21.76 -38.36
N GLY A 432 16.37 -21.15 -38.40
CA GLY A 432 15.13 -21.72 -37.89
C GLY A 432 13.94 -21.29 -38.75
N ALA A 433 12.79 -21.97 -38.60
CA ALA A 433 11.60 -21.68 -39.41
C ALA A 433 11.12 -20.22 -39.25
N SER A 434 11.19 -19.71 -38.03
CA SER A 434 10.88 -18.32 -37.70
C SER A 434 11.82 -17.33 -38.39
N VAL A 435 13.13 -17.61 -38.40
CA VAL A 435 14.14 -16.79 -39.10
C VAL A 435 13.87 -16.76 -40.60
N THR A 436 13.57 -17.91 -41.21
CA THR A 436 13.20 -17.99 -42.64
C THR A 436 11.97 -17.14 -42.96
N ALA A 437 10.93 -17.20 -42.12
CA ALA A 437 9.74 -16.37 -42.30
C ALA A 437 10.06 -14.86 -42.24
N TRP A 438 10.90 -14.45 -41.29
CA TRP A 438 11.31 -13.05 -41.16
C TRP A 438 12.25 -12.60 -42.28
N GLN A 439 13.13 -13.45 -42.79
CA GLN A 439 13.95 -13.14 -43.99
C GLN A 439 13.07 -12.88 -45.22
N GLY A 440 11.95 -13.60 -45.34
CA GLY A 440 10.99 -13.42 -46.43
C GLY A 440 10.18 -12.12 -46.36
N THR A 441 10.27 -11.37 -45.25
CA THR A 441 9.57 -10.09 -45.07
C THR A 441 10.57 -8.93 -45.01
N PRO A 442 10.64 -8.06 -46.02
CA PRO A 442 11.57 -6.93 -46.03
C PRO A 442 11.49 -6.07 -44.77
N GLY A 443 12.65 -5.69 -44.23
CA GLY A 443 12.77 -4.87 -43.02
C GLY A 443 12.61 -5.61 -41.69
N ASN A 444 12.24 -6.91 -41.67
CA ASN A 444 12.21 -7.69 -40.44
C ASN A 444 13.60 -8.11 -39.94
N LEU A 445 14.52 -8.44 -40.84
CA LEU A 445 15.91 -8.75 -40.50
C LEU A 445 16.86 -7.90 -41.32
N VAL A 446 18.07 -7.72 -40.80
CA VAL A 446 19.19 -7.18 -41.57
C VAL A 446 19.47 -8.14 -42.73
N THR A 447 19.36 -7.64 -43.95
CA THR A 447 19.75 -8.39 -45.15
C THR A 447 21.27 -8.44 -45.19
N GLN A 448 21.83 -9.62 -45.43
CA GLN A 448 23.27 -9.86 -45.37
C GLN A 448 23.77 -10.37 -46.72
N SER A 449 24.94 -9.89 -47.16
CA SER A 449 25.77 -10.57 -48.15
C SER A 449 27.10 -10.98 -47.53
N GLY A 450 27.63 -12.11 -47.99
CA GLY A 450 28.86 -12.70 -47.45
C GLY A 450 28.66 -13.33 -46.07
N THR A 451 29.77 -13.66 -45.42
CA THR A 451 29.78 -14.35 -44.12
C THR A 451 30.00 -13.36 -42.99
N TRP A 452 29.15 -13.45 -41.97
CA TRP A 452 29.19 -12.61 -40.78
C TRP A 452 29.24 -13.49 -39.52
N GLY A 453 30.14 -13.14 -38.60
CA GLY A 453 30.25 -13.77 -37.27
C GLY A 453 29.61 -12.90 -36.19
N VAL A 454 29.23 -13.52 -35.08
CA VAL A 454 28.68 -12.84 -33.90
C VAL A 454 29.82 -12.39 -32.99
N GLY A 455 29.86 -11.09 -32.69
CA GLY A 455 30.84 -10.50 -31.80
C GLY A 455 30.51 -10.67 -30.31
N ASN A 456 31.44 -10.23 -29.47
CA ASN A 456 31.18 -10.06 -28.04
C ASN A 456 30.14 -8.97 -27.79
N ARG A 457 29.63 -8.90 -26.55
CA ARG A 457 28.70 -7.83 -26.15
C ARG A 457 29.42 -6.49 -26.18
N TYR A 458 28.96 -5.58 -27.03
CA TYR A 458 29.55 -4.25 -27.19
C TYR A 458 28.58 -3.32 -27.94
N GLY A 459 28.57 -2.04 -27.59
CA GLY A 459 27.79 -1.00 -28.25
C GLY A 459 26.30 -1.02 -27.91
N PRO A 460 25.49 -0.26 -28.69
CA PRO A 460 24.05 -0.25 -28.49
C PRO A 460 23.42 -1.63 -28.64
N GLY A 461 22.55 -1.99 -27.70
CA GLY A 461 21.92 -3.32 -27.66
C GLY A 461 22.85 -4.46 -27.23
N ALA A 462 24.07 -4.15 -26.79
CA ALA A 462 25.07 -5.12 -26.31
C ALA A 462 25.39 -6.21 -27.33
N ASN A 463 25.48 -5.86 -28.62
CA ASN A 463 25.74 -6.80 -29.70
C ASN A 463 26.45 -6.13 -30.88
N PHE A 464 27.22 -6.93 -31.63
CA PHE A 464 27.61 -6.61 -32.99
C PHE A 464 27.79 -7.88 -33.80
N ILE A 465 27.77 -7.75 -35.13
CA ILE A 465 28.26 -8.79 -36.04
C ILE A 465 29.44 -8.24 -36.83
N TYR A 466 30.32 -9.13 -37.30
CA TYR A 466 31.55 -8.73 -37.97
C TYR A 466 31.86 -9.59 -39.20
N THR A 467 32.62 -9.02 -40.11
CA THR A 467 33.15 -9.71 -41.29
C THR A 467 34.58 -9.25 -41.57
N SER A 468 35.42 -10.15 -42.04
CA SER A 468 36.77 -9.85 -42.55
C SER A 468 36.86 -9.95 -44.08
N THR A 469 35.72 -10.22 -44.73
CA THR A 469 35.62 -10.42 -46.17
C THR A 469 35.23 -9.13 -46.85
N ASN A 470 36.12 -8.63 -47.72
CA ASN A 470 35.85 -7.44 -48.53
C ASN A 470 34.60 -7.62 -49.40
N GLY A 471 33.76 -6.60 -49.47
CA GLY A 471 32.49 -6.63 -50.21
C GLY A 471 31.31 -7.27 -49.49
N SER A 472 31.50 -7.91 -48.33
CA SER A 472 30.39 -8.32 -47.46
C SER A 472 29.60 -7.09 -47.00
N SER A 473 28.27 -7.17 -47.02
CA SER A 473 27.40 -6.03 -46.72
C SER A 473 26.23 -6.38 -45.79
N LEU A 474 25.75 -5.36 -45.10
CA LEU A 474 24.51 -5.37 -44.31
C LEU A 474 23.57 -4.30 -44.86
N THR A 475 22.32 -4.65 -45.11
CA THR A 475 21.29 -3.69 -45.51
C THR A 475 20.17 -3.63 -44.48
N PHE A 476 19.88 -2.43 -44.02
CA PHE A 476 18.84 -2.12 -43.04
C PHE A 476 17.71 -1.33 -43.72
N THR A 477 16.48 -1.55 -43.28
CA THR A 477 15.33 -0.71 -43.64
C THR A 477 14.90 0.06 -42.40
N VAL A 478 15.00 1.38 -42.47
CA VAL A 478 14.78 2.29 -41.33
C VAL A 478 13.92 3.46 -41.75
N ARG A 479 13.40 4.24 -40.79
CA ARG A 479 12.55 5.40 -41.07
C ARG A 479 12.97 6.60 -40.25
N GLY A 480 13.19 7.75 -40.87
CA GLY A 480 13.61 8.99 -40.21
C GLY A 480 14.24 9.96 -41.21
N SER A 481 14.68 11.13 -40.74
CA SER A 481 15.39 12.13 -41.56
C SER A 481 16.88 12.23 -41.24
N THR A 482 17.31 11.58 -40.16
CA THR A 482 18.72 11.41 -39.75
C THR A 482 18.98 9.95 -39.49
N VAL A 483 20.02 9.41 -40.11
CA VAL A 483 20.51 8.04 -39.87
C VAL A 483 21.80 8.09 -39.08
N ARG A 484 21.97 7.21 -38.09
CA ARG A 484 23.27 6.98 -37.45
C ARG A 484 23.68 5.53 -37.59
N VAL A 485 24.93 5.31 -37.98
CA VAL A 485 25.53 3.98 -38.11
C VAL A 485 26.50 3.77 -36.96
N TYR A 486 26.37 2.65 -36.26
CA TYR A 486 27.19 2.31 -35.09
C TYR A 486 28.14 1.16 -35.45
N THR A 487 29.44 1.47 -35.53
CA THR A 487 30.51 0.50 -35.79
C THR A 487 31.51 0.46 -34.65
N LEU A 488 32.25 -0.64 -34.53
CA LEU A 488 33.45 -0.65 -33.69
C LEU A 488 34.63 -0.11 -34.50
N SER A 489 35.40 0.78 -33.89
CA SER A 489 36.64 1.34 -34.45
C SER A 489 37.88 0.94 -33.64
N GLY A 490 39.05 1.03 -34.27
CA GLY A 490 40.35 0.84 -33.63
C GLY A 490 41.22 -0.28 -34.20
N ALA A 491 42.18 -0.76 -33.42
CA ALA A 491 43.14 -1.77 -33.88
C ALA A 491 42.46 -3.02 -34.49
N GLY A 492 42.82 -3.35 -35.73
CA GLY A 492 42.26 -4.48 -36.49
C GLY A 492 40.91 -4.20 -37.19
N ARG A 493 40.45 -2.94 -37.22
CA ARG A 493 39.25 -2.52 -37.96
C ARG A 493 39.60 -1.96 -39.35
N VAL A 494 38.59 -1.81 -40.21
CA VAL A 494 38.75 -1.35 -41.60
C VAL A 494 37.92 -0.12 -41.91
N ASN A 495 38.36 0.59 -42.95
CA ASN A 495 37.47 1.48 -43.69
C ASN A 495 36.30 0.69 -44.29
N TRP A 496 35.18 1.36 -44.42
CA TRP A 496 33.95 0.78 -44.93
C TRP A 496 33.21 1.83 -45.76
N THR A 497 32.12 1.42 -46.40
CA THR A 497 31.27 2.35 -47.15
C THR A 497 29.82 2.21 -46.71
N TYR A 498 29.05 3.29 -46.86
CA TYR A 498 27.59 3.19 -46.85
C TYR A 498 26.98 3.73 -48.14
N SER A 499 25.79 3.26 -48.48
CA SER A 499 24.87 3.93 -49.41
C SER A 499 23.49 4.06 -48.78
N ILE A 500 22.80 5.14 -49.15
CA ILE A 500 21.40 5.39 -48.77
C ILE A 500 20.56 5.26 -50.03
N ASP A 501 19.50 4.45 -49.99
CA ASP A 501 18.52 4.30 -51.08
C ASP A 501 19.14 3.89 -52.42
N GLY A 502 20.21 3.10 -52.39
CA GLY A 502 20.93 2.65 -53.59
C GLY A 502 21.77 3.75 -54.27
N ASN A 503 21.93 4.92 -53.65
CA ASN A 503 22.79 5.98 -54.15
C ASN A 503 24.28 5.58 -54.11
N ALA A 504 25.14 6.43 -54.69
CA ALA A 504 26.58 6.22 -54.70
C ALA A 504 27.14 5.97 -53.29
N ALA A 505 28.03 4.99 -53.18
CA ALA A 505 28.65 4.63 -51.91
C ALA A 505 29.59 5.73 -51.41
N VAL A 506 29.50 6.03 -50.12
CA VAL A 506 30.32 7.01 -49.41
C VAL A 506 31.29 6.27 -48.49
N SER A 507 32.58 6.57 -48.61
CA SER A 507 33.62 5.97 -47.77
C SER A 507 33.63 6.58 -46.36
N VAL A 508 33.82 5.71 -45.38
CA VAL A 508 34.03 6.07 -43.97
C VAL A 508 35.35 5.48 -43.53
N ALA A 509 36.23 6.34 -43.02
CA ALA A 509 37.50 5.92 -42.45
C ALA A 509 37.29 5.39 -41.02
N ASP A 510 38.01 4.32 -40.67
CA ASP A 510 38.13 3.90 -39.27
C ASP A 510 38.80 5.01 -38.45
N SER A 511 38.30 5.27 -37.24
CA SER A 511 38.85 6.34 -36.39
C SER A 511 40.24 6.05 -35.82
N GLY A 512 40.76 4.83 -35.97
CA GLY A 512 42.14 4.47 -35.63
C GLY A 512 42.47 4.46 -34.13
N THR A 513 41.47 4.27 -33.26
CA THR A 513 41.69 4.26 -31.80
C THR A 513 42.55 3.06 -31.37
N ALA A 514 43.40 3.25 -30.36
CA ALA A 514 44.28 2.17 -29.87
C ALA A 514 43.49 0.98 -29.28
N GLN A 515 42.30 1.24 -28.73
CA GLN A 515 41.37 0.24 -28.21
C GLN A 515 40.08 0.22 -29.04
N SER A 516 39.32 -0.88 -28.95
CA SER A 516 37.98 -0.93 -29.54
C SER A 516 37.10 0.13 -28.89
N SER A 517 36.47 0.98 -29.70
CA SER A 517 35.52 2.00 -29.28
C SER A 517 34.33 2.05 -30.24
N ILE A 518 33.23 2.69 -29.86
CA ILE A 518 32.12 2.92 -30.79
C ILE A 518 32.40 4.17 -31.63
N GLN A 519 32.40 3.99 -32.94
CA GLN A 519 32.35 5.06 -33.91
C GLN A 519 30.91 5.23 -34.41
N VAL A 520 30.40 6.47 -34.32
CA VAL A 520 29.07 6.83 -34.81
C VAL A 520 29.21 7.67 -36.06
N THR A 521 28.72 7.16 -37.19
CA THR A 521 28.63 7.94 -38.44
C THR A 521 27.23 8.50 -38.58
N THR A 522 27.09 9.82 -38.58
CA THR A 522 25.79 10.51 -38.67
C THR A 522 25.56 11.02 -40.09
N ILE A 523 24.41 10.66 -40.65
CA ILE A 523 23.96 11.00 -41.99
C ILE A 523 22.72 11.88 -41.85
N THR A 524 22.79 13.11 -42.35
CA THR A 524 21.72 14.12 -42.22
C THR A 524 21.24 14.56 -43.59
N GLY A 525 20.19 15.39 -43.63
CA GLY A 525 19.65 15.95 -44.87
C GLY A 525 18.78 14.97 -45.66
N LEU A 526 18.37 13.85 -45.06
CA LEU A 526 17.41 12.93 -45.66
C LEU A 526 16.00 13.50 -45.50
N SER A 527 15.12 13.20 -46.47
CA SER A 527 13.68 13.43 -46.31
C SER A 527 13.16 12.60 -45.14
N SER A 528 12.14 13.07 -44.41
CA SER A 528 11.44 12.18 -43.47
C SER A 528 10.76 11.06 -44.27
N GLY A 529 11.14 9.81 -44.03
CA GLY A 529 10.62 8.67 -44.78
C GLY A 529 11.37 7.40 -44.48
N THR A 530 11.02 6.33 -45.20
CA THR A 530 11.73 5.05 -45.14
C THR A 530 12.97 5.10 -46.03
N HIS A 531 14.09 4.62 -45.51
CA HIS A 531 15.38 4.55 -46.19
C HIS A 531 15.95 3.14 -46.13
N THR A 532 16.69 2.75 -47.17
CA THR A 532 17.61 1.60 -47.11
C THR A 532 19.02 2.09 -46.82
N VAL A 533 19.67 1.46 -45.84
CA VAL A 533 21.05 1.77 -45.44
C VAL A 533 21.88 0.53 -45.70
N THR A 534 22.73 0.56 -46.73
CA THR A 534 23.65 -0.55 -47.02
C THR A 534 25.04 -0.18 -46.53
N ILE A 535 25.64 -1.01 -45.68
CA ILE A 535 26.98 -0.86 -45.12
C ILE A 535 27.85 -1.98 -45.67
N THR A 536 29.00 -1.65 -46.25
CA THR A 536 29.87 -2.64 -46.94
C THR A 536 31.31 -2.54 -46.48
N HIS A 537 31.92 -3.70 -46.20
CA HIS A 537 33.36 -3.82 -45.93
C HIS A 537 34.15 -3.33 -47.16
N ASN A 538 35.05 -2.36 -46.96
CA ASN A 538 35.83 -1.73 -48.03
C ASN A 538 37.30 -1.58 -47.61
N GLY A 539 37.96 -2.71 -47.38
CA GLY A 539 39.35 -2.74 -46.91
C GLY A 539 40.07 -4.03 -47.24
N ALA A 540 41.32 -4.12 -46.79
CA ALA A 540 42.12 -5.33 -46.94
C ALA A 540 41.48 -6.50 -46.17
N ALA A 541 41.50 -7.70 -46.79
CA ALA A 541 41.03 -8.91 -46.15
C ALA A 541 41.82 -9.21 -44.87
N GLY A 542 41.15 -9.76 -43.85
CA GLY A 542 41.74 -10.09 -42.55
C GLY A 542 41.59 -9.01 -41.48
N SER A 543 41.21 -7.78 -41.85
CA SER A 543 40.78 -6.74 -40.92
C SER A 543 39.24 -6.67 -40.88
N TYR A 544 38.67 -6.30 -39.74
CA TYR A 544 37.25 -6.52 -39.45
C TYR A 544 36.39 -5.27 -39.59
N LEU A 545 35.32 -5.35 -40.39
CA LEU A 545 34.17 -4.44 -40.23
C LEU A 545 33.28 -5.04 -39.15
N SER A 546 32.88 -4.23 -38.16
CA SER A 546 32.01 -4.66 -37.05
C SER A 546 30.90 -3.65 -36.85
N VAL A 547 29.66 -4.13 -36.92
CA VAL A 547 28.46 -3.29 -36.96
C VAL A 547 27.51 -3.68 -35.83
N CYS A 548 27.19 -2.74 -34.96
CA CYS A 548 26.20 -2.91 -33.89
C CYS A 548 24.78 -2.79 -34.44
N GLY A 549 24.56 -1.80 -35.31
CA GLY A 549 23.25 -1.51 -35.89
C GLY A 549 23.19 -0.10 -36.44
N VAL A 550 21.97 0.34 -36.75
CA VAL A 550 21.68 1.68 -37.26
C VAL A 550 20.50 2.29 -36.51
N THR A 551 20.41 3.61 -36.48
CA THR A 551 19.19 4.32 -36.06
C THR A 551 18.69 5.16 -37.21
N ALA A 552 17.38 5.39 -37.26
CA ALA A 552 16.82 6.50 -38.02
C ALA A 552 15.77 7.22 -37.19
N GLU A 553 15.91 8.55 -37.14
CA GLU A 553 15.13 9.43 -36.28
C GLU A 553 14.74 10.69 -37.06
N ASN A 554 13.54 11.21 -36.78
CA ASN A 554 13.08 12.54 -37.18
C ASN A 554 13.49 13.56 -36.12
N ALA A 555 13.36 14.85 -36.43
CA ALA A 555 13.67 15.93 -35.48
C ALA A 555 12.67 15.99 -34.30
N SER A 556 11.46 15.47 -34.48
CA SER A 556 10.40 15.44 -33.50
C SER A 556 9.59 14.14 -33.60
N GLY A 557 8.85 13.82 -32.54
CA GLY A 557 7.99 12.65 -32.42
C GLY A 557 8.47 11.68 -31.34
N ILE A 558 7.86 10.50 -31.28
CA ILE A 558 8.27 9.43 -30.37
C ILE A 558 9.18 8.45 -31.10
N VAL A 559 10.32 8.11 -30.50
CA VAL A 559 11.20 7.03 -30.92
C VAL A 559 11.16 5.92 -29.87
N VAL A 560 10.99 4.67 -30.31
CA VAL A 560 11.11 3.51 -29.44
C VAL A 560 12.28 2.65 -29.92
N ASN A 561 13.37 2.68 -29.18
CA ASN A 561 14.57 1.90 -29.45
C ASN A 561 14.42 0.50 -28.87
N ASN A 562 14.58 -0.52 -29.72
CA ASN A 562 14.53 -1.92 -29.31
C ASN A 562 15.94 -2.46 -29.08
N TYR A 563 16.32 -2.63 -27.82
CA TYR A 563 17.58 -3.22 -27.38
C TYR A 563 17.42 -4.69 -26.95
N GLY A 564 16.36 -5.37 -27.42
CA GLY A 564 16.11 -6.77 -27.15
C GLY A 564 17.17 -7.68 -27.77
N LEU A 565 17.70 -8.61 -26.97
CA LEU A 565 18.73 -9.56 -27.39
C LEU A 565 18.35 -10.98 -26.97
N ALA A 566 18.09 -11.86 -27.93
CA ALA A 566 17.77 -13.26 -27.65
C ALA A 566 18.82 -13.91 -26.71
N GLY A 567 18.33 -14.64 -25.70
CA GLY A 567 19.17 -15.30 -24.70
C GLY A 567 19.83 -14.37 -23.67
N ALA A 568 19.65 -13.04 -23.75
CA ALA A 568 20.21 -12.14 -22.74
C ALA A 568 19.53 -12.32 -21.39
N GLY A 569 20.35 -12.40 -20.33
CA GLY A 569 19.94 -12.21 -18.94
C GLY A 569 20.36 -10.85 -18.40
N SER A 570 20.00 -10.55 -17.16
CA SER A 570 20.28 -9.30 -16.44
C SER A 570 21.76 -8.87 -16.48
N ALA A 571 22.69 -9.82 -16.36
CA ALA A 571 24.13 -9.57 -16.40
C ALA A 571 24.63 -9.02 -17.76
N SER A 572 23.84 -9.17 -18.82
CA SER A 572 24.20 -8.66 -20.16
C SER A 572 24.26 -7.14 -20.20
N PHE A 573 23.49 -6.46 -19.33
CA PHE A 573 23.36 -5.00 -19.30
C PHE A 573 23.78 -4.37 -17.97
N ALA A 574 24.16 -5.17 -16.96
CA ALA A 574 24.54 -4.70 -15.62
C ALA A 574 25.74 -3.72 -15.63
N TYR A 575 26.66 -3.85 -16.60
CA TYR A 575 27.92 -3.10 -16.67
C TYR A 575 27.85 -1.83 -17.53
N ASN A 576 26.70 -1.15 -17.61
CA ASN A 576 26.54 0.08 -18.39
C ASN A 576 27.22 1.30 -17.70
N THR A 577 28.47 1.18 -17.28
CA THR A 577 29.24 2.26 -16.67
C THR A 577 30.12 2.94 -17.72
N VAL A 578 30.05 4.26 -17.81
CA VAL A 578 30.93 5.07 -18.66
C VAL A 578 32.39 4.75 -18.33
N GLY A 579 33.18 4.33 -19.32
CA GLY A 579 34.63 4.12 -19.17
C GLY A 579 35.09 2.69 -18.83
N THR A 580 34.21 1.69 -18.78
CA THR A 580 34.65 0.27 -18.79
C THR A 580 34.88 -0.22 -20.22
N ALA A 581 35.73 -1.22 -20.40
CA ALA A 581 36.08 -1.78 -21.70
C ALA A 581 34.90 -2.47 -22.44
N VAL A 582 33.69 -2.48 -21.88
CA VAL A 582 32.50 -3.12 -22.47
C VAL A 582 31.33 -2.14 -22.41
N ALA A 583 31.20 -1.31 -23.46
CA ALA A 583 30.24 -0.23 -23.51
C ALA A 583 28.86 -0.74 -24.00
N ASN A 584 28.00 -1.23 -23.10
CA ASN A 584 26.69 -1.80 -23.47
C ASN A 584 25.57 -0.74 -23.41
N TRP A 585 25.43 0.04 -24.49
CA TRP A 585 24.52 1.20 -24.50
C TRP A 585 23.05 0.77 -24.63
N SER A 586 22.20 1.24 -23.72
CA SER A 586 20.78 0.88 -23.70
C SER A 586 19.98 1.83 -22.78
N GLY A 587 19.82 3.10 -23.16
CA GLY A 587 19.06 4.09 -22.38
C GLY A 587 19.86 4.81 -21.28
N GLY A 588 21.13 4.42 -21.06
CA GLY A 588 22.08 5.10 -20.16
C GLY A 588 22.83 6.26 -20.83
N PRO A 589 23.86 6.84 -20.18
CA PRO A 589 24.49 8.10 -20.61
C PRO A 589 25.05 8.10 -22.03
N ASP A 590 25.55 6.96 -22.51
CA ASP A 590 26.12 6.85 -23.86
C ASP A 590 25.05 6.76 -24.97
N TYR A 591 23.81 6.41 -24.61
CA TYR A 591 22.64 6.47 -25.50
C TYR A 591 21.39 6.71 -24.63
N PRO A 592 21.15 7.96 -24.19
CA PRO A 592 20.14 8.27 -23.20
C PRO A 592 18.72 8.09 -23.75
N ALA A 593 17.78 7.81 -22.84
CA ALA A 593 16.35 7.76 -23.14
C ALA A 593 15.53 8.54 -22.11
N ASP A 594 14.39 9.09 -22.51
CA ASP A 594 13.43 9.75 -21.60
C ASP A 594 12.64 8.73 -20.77
N LEU A 595 12.46 7.52 -21.30
CA LEU A 595 11.84 6.38 -20.63
C LEU A 595 12.63 5.10 -20.90
N VAL A 596 12.92 4.34 -19.85
CA VAL A 596 13.48 2.99 -19.93
C VAL A 596 12.43 1.96 -19.53
N ILE A 597 12.21 0.95 -20.38
CA ILE A 597 11.37 -0.22 -20.09
C ILE A 597 12.30 -1.42 -20.03
N TYR A 598 12.46 -2.00 -18.83
CA TYR A 598 13.37 -3.11 -18.57
C TYR A 598 12.59 -4.43 -18.42
N MET A 599 12.85 -5.41 -19.28
CA MET A 599 12.20 -6.72 -19.31
C MET A 599 13.24 -7.85 -19.44
N LEU A 600 14.00 -8.09 -18.37
CA LEU A 600 14.93 -9.22 -18.24
C LEU A 600 14.61 -10.02 -16.98
N GLY A 601 14.87 -11.33 -17.02
CA GLY A 601 14.73 -12.22 -15.88
C GLY A 601 14.46 -13.67 -16.25
N SER A 602 13.79 -13.95 -17.38
CA SER A 602 13.47 -15.34 -17.73
C SER A 602 14.70 -16.19 -17.98
N ASN A 603 15.69 -15.68 -18.72
CA ASN A 603 16.93 -16.41 -18.98
C ASN A 603 17.78 -16.57 -17.71
N ASP A 604 17.70 -15.58 -16.79
CA ASP A 604 18.33 -15.68 -15.48
C ASP A 604 17.69 -16.81 -14.64
N VAL A 605 16.34 -16.94 -14.67
CA VAL A 605 15.61 -18.04 -14.04
C VAL A 605 15.97 -19.38 -14.67
N LEU A 606 15.96 -19.46 -16.01
CA LEU A 606 16.32 -20.69 -16.75
C LEU A 606 17.73 -21.18 -16.41
N THR A 607 18.67 -20.27 -16.21
CA THR A 607 20.06 -20.59 -15.83
C THR A 607 20.27 -20.80 -14.33
N GLY A 608 19.22 -20.67 -13.51
CA GLY A 608 19.28 -20.88 -12.06
C GLY A 608 19.92 -19.73 -11.26
N MET A 609 20.01 -18.52 -11.83
CA MET A 609 20.47 -17.34 -11.10
C MET A 609 19.54 -17.06 -9.91
N THR A 610 20.10 -16.52 -8.82
CA THR A 610 19.29 -16.09 -7.67
C THR A 610 18.64 -14.73 -7.92
N ALA A 611 17.46 -14.51 -7.34
CA ALA A 611 16.77 -13.22 -7.40
C ALA A 611 17.63 -12.07 -6.82
N ASP A 612 18.47 -12.35 -5.82
CA ASP A 612 19.39 -11.37 -5.25
C ASP A 612 20.46 -10.93 -6.26
N THR A 613 21.09 -11.87 -6.96
CA THR A 613 22.07 -11.57 -8.02
C THR A 613 21.41 -10.81 -9.18
N TRP A 614 20.24 -11.26 -9.63
CA TRP A 614 19.46 -10.56 -10.65
C TRP A 614 19.13 -9.12 -10.23
N SER A 615 18.67 -8.91 -8.98
CA SER A 615 18.36 -7.57 -8.47
C SER A 615 19.60 -6.68 -8.33
N SER A 616 20.77 -7.26 -8.07
CA SER A 616 22.05 -6.55 -8.08
C SER A 616 22.39 -6.05 -9.49
N ASN A 617 22.24 -6.92 -10.50
CA ASN A 617 22.46 -6.57 -11.90
C ASN A 617 21.49 -5.47 -12.37
N LEU A 618 20.21 -5.59 -12.02
CA LEU A 618 19.20 -4.57 -12.30
C LEU A 618 19.57 -3.22 -11.68
N ARG A 619 19.97 -3.20 -10.41
CA ARG A 619 20.38 -1.95 -9.74
C ARG A 619 21.61 -1.30 -10.37
N GLN A 620 22.60 -2.09 -10.77
CA GLN A 620 23.78 -1.54 -11.47
C GLN A 620 23.38 -0.87 -12.80
N TYR A 621 22.52 -1.53 -13.58
CA TYR A 621 21.97 -0.97 -14.81
C TYR A 621 21.14 0.30 -14.55
N LEU A 622 20.25 0.31 -13.57
CA LEU A 622 19.40 1.48 -13.27
C LEU A 622 20.20 2.65 -12.70
N SER A 623 21.23 2.38 -11.90
CA SER A 623 22.14 3.43 -11.42
C SER A 623 22.84 4.13 -12.58
N ALA A 624 23.27 3.38 -13.59
CA ALA A 624 23.82 3.97 -14.81
C ALA A 624 22.78 4.80 -15.58
N VAL A 625 21.55 4.30 -15.73
CA VAL A 625 20.45 5.03 -16.40
C VAL A 625 20.12 6.34 -15.70
N LYS A 626 20.04 6.34 -14.38
CA LYS A 626 19.62 7.50 -13.60
C LYS A 626 20.72 8.55 -13.49
N ASP A 627 21.94 8.13 -13.14
CA ASP A 627 22.97 9.06 -12.69
C ASP A 627 24.14 9.19 -13.67
N GLY A 628 24.37 8.18 -14.54
CA GLY A 628 25.52 8.12 -15.45
C GLY A 628 26.85 8.12 -14.69
N THR A 629 27.67 7.07 -14.78
CA THR A 629 28.80 6.91 -13.85
C THR A 629 30.04 7.79 -14.11
N THR A 630 29.90 9.01 -14.62
CA THR A 630 31.01 9.98 -14.66
C THR A 630 30.88 11.05 -13.60
N VAL A 631 31.80 11.00 -12.64
CA VAL A 631 32.51 12.20 -12.22
C VAL A 631 33.19 12.77 -13.49
N GLY A 632 32.56 13.75 -14.16
CA GLY A 632 33.21 14.55 -15.22
C GLY A 632 32.70 14.44 -16.67
N GLY A 633 31.51 13.89 -16.94
CA GLY A 633 30.91 13.86 -18.29
C GLY A 633 29.41 14.12 -18.19
N THR A 634 28.84 14.91 -19.13
CA THR A 634 27.48 15.48 -19.10
C THR A 634 26.43 14.49 -18.60
N ALA A 635 26.06 14.64 -17.33
CA ALA A 635 25.23 13.73 -16.56
C ALA A 635 23.81 13.62 -17.13
N VAL A 636 23.26 12.40 -17.11
CA VAL A 636 21.80 12.21 -17.12
C VAL A 636 21.32 12.63 -15.73
N THR A 637 20.39 13.58 -15.68
CA THR A 637 20.01 14.31 -14.45
C THR A 637 18.94 13.60 -13.60
N GLY A 638 18.94 12.26 -13.55
CA GLY A 638 17.85 11.49 -12.93
C GLY A 638 16.51 11.59 -13.66
N THR A 639 16.49 12.20 -14.85
CA THR A 639 15.30 12.59 -15.62
C THR A 639 14.71 11.49 -16.50
N SER A 640 15.34 10.31 -16.56
CA SER A 640 14.76 9.16 -17.25
C SER A 640 13.76 8.46 -16.33
N ASP A 641 12.49 8.36 -16.74
CA ASP A 641 11.54 7.50 -16.02
C ASP A 641 11.83 6.03 -16.31
N VAL A 642 11.54 5.15 -15.37
CA VAL A 642 11.84 3.72 -15.47
C VAL A 642 10.56 2.91 -15.26
N MET A 643 10.38 1.88 -16.08
CA MET A 643 9.39 0.83 -15.89
C MET A 643 10.09 -0.53 -15.88
N ILE A 644 9.91 -1.29 -14.81
CA ILE A 644 10.36 -2.68 -14.71
C ILE A 644 9.20 -3.57 -15.10
N VAL A 645 9.39 -4.40 -16.11
CA VAL A 645 8.39 -5.37 -16.58
C VAL A 645 8.91 -6.77 -16.34
N MET A 646 8.36 -7.43 -15.34
CA MET A 646 8.54 -8.86 -15.09
C MET A 646 7.74 -9.62 -16.15
N GLN A 647 8.46 -10.19 -17.11
CA GLN A 647 7.85 -10.97 -18.19
C GLN A 647 7.11 -12.20 -17.64
N HIS A 648 6.15 -12.74 -18.38
CA HIS A 648 5.61 -14.04 -17.98
C HIS A 648 6.71 -15.10 -18.18
N ILE A 649 6.99 -15.93 -17.18
CA ILE A 649 8.10 -16.92 -17.26
C ILE A 649 7.77 -18.19 -18.02
N GLY A 650 6.51 -18.31 -18.43
CA GLY A 650 6.05 -19.45 -19.17
C GLY A 650 6.39 -20.77 -18.47
N ALA A 651 7.20 -21.62 -19.10
CA ALA A 651 7.62 -22.91 -18.57
C ALA A 651 9.08 -22.92 -18.04
N TYR A 652 9.74 -21.76 -17.94
CA TYR A 652 11.17 -21.67 -17.59
C TYR A 652 11.46 -21.93 -16.10
N ASP A 653 10.47 -21.78 -15.22
CA ASP A 653 10.63 -22.01 -13.77
C ASP A 653 10.07 -23.37 -13.33
N ASN A 654 10.47 -24.43 -14.02
CA ASN A 654 9.96 -25.79 -13.77
C ASN A 654 10.82 -26.60 -12.78
N ALA A 655 12.00 -26.10 -12.42
CA ALA A 655 12.96 -26.80 -11.56
C ALA A 655 13.05 -26.22 -10.14
N ASN A 656 13.05 -24.89 -10.02
CA ASN A 656 13.36 -24.21 -8.76
C ASN A 656 12.14 -23.51 -8.13
N TYR A 657 11.13 -23.15 -8.93
CA TYR A 657 9.92 -22.44 -8.50
C TYR A 657 10.27 -21.18 -7.70
N ARG A 658 11.15 -20.32 -8.25
CA ARG A 658 11.69 -19.11 -7.61
C ARG A 658 11.27 -17.81 -8.27
N TYR A 659 10.43 -17.84 -9.30
CA TYR A 659 10.10 -16.64 -10.04
C TYR A 659 9.40 -15.57 -9.20
N GLN A 660 8.60 -15.99 -8.21
CA GLN A 660 8.01 -15.07 -7.24
C GLN A 660 9.06 -14.27 -6.45
N ASP A 661 10.27 -14.80 -6.25
CA ASP A 661 11.36 -14.08 -5.58
C ASP A 661 11.88 -12.95 -6.48
N TYR A 662 11.97 -13.20 -7.79
CA TYR A 662 12.32 -12.18 -8.78
C TYR A 662 11.29 -11.06 -8.81
N ALA A 663 10.00 -11.40 -8.85
CA ALA A 663 8.92 -10.43 -8.81
C ALA A 663 8.95 -9.59 -7.53
N ALA A 664 9.15 -10.23 -6.36
CA ALA A 664 9.28 -9.53 -5.09
C ALA A 664 10.48 -8.57 -5.07
N ARG A 665 11.66 -9.02 -5.52
CA ARG A 665 12.86 -8.16 -5.63
C ARG A 665 12.67 -7.03 -6.63
N GLY A 666 12.06 -7.30 -7.78
CA GLY A 666 11.77 -6.31 -8.80
C GLY A 666 10.85 -5.21 -8.28
N ARG A 667 9.82 -5.59 -7.50
CA ARG A 667 8.92 -4.66 -6.83
C ARG A 667 9.66 -3.76 -5.83
N MET A 668 10.55 -4.32 -5.01
CA MET A 668 11.37 -3.54 -4.06
C MET A 668 12.31 -2.56 -4.79
N VAL A 669 12.96 -3.00 -5.87
CA VAL A 669 13.79 -2.11 -6.69
C VAL A 669 12.95 -1.01 -7.32
N ALA A 670 11.74 -1.32 -7.77
CA ALA A 670 10.84 -0.31 -8.33
C ALA A 670 10.50 0.79 -7.32
N GLU A 671 10.25 0.44 -6.04
CA GLU A 671 10.03 1.45 -4.99
C GLU A 671 11.26 2.33 -4.78
N ALA A 672 12.45 1.72 -4.69
CA ALA A 672 13.69 2.43 -4.44
C ALA A 672 14.04 3.44 -5.55
N TYR A 673 13.68 3.13 -6.80
CA TYR A 673 13.95 3.98 -7.96
C TYR A 673 12.77 4.85 -8.38
N GLY A 674 11.65 4.80 -7.65
CA GLY A 674 10.40 5.45 -8.03
C GLY A 674 9.93 5.03 -9.42
N ALA A 675 10.10 3.76 -9.78
CA ALA A 675 9.79 3.17 -11.08
C ALA A 675 8.40 2.51 -11.09
N ALA A 676 7.73 2.52 -12.23
CA ALA A 676 6.56 1.68 -12.45
C ALA A 676 7.00 0.21 -12.53
N PHE A 677 6.12 -0.68 -12.11
CA PHE A 677 6.36 -2.11 -12.10
C PHE A 677 5.16 -2.84 -12.69
N VAL A 678 5.42 -3.74 -13.63
CA VAL A 678 4.42 -4.60 -14.27
C VAL A 678 4.89 -6.04 -14.12
N ASP A 679 4.04 -6.91 -13.60
CA ASP A 679 4.29 -8.34 -13.53
C ASP A 679 3.21 -9.11 -14.29
N LEU A 680 3.63 -9.69 -15.40
CA LEU A 680 2.74 -10.42 -16.30
C LEU A 680 2.40 -11.81 -15.77
N TRP A 681 3.18 -12.37 -14.83
CA TRP A 681 2.93 -13.70 -14.27
C TRP A 681 1.60 -13.81 -13.50
N PRO A 682 1.29 -12.96 -12.51
CA PRO A 682 -0.01 -12.97 -11.86
C PRO A 682 -1.14 -12.58 -12.81
N MET A 683 -0.90 -11.73 -13.82
CA MET A 683 -1.88 -11.46 -14.88
C MET A 683 -2.24 -12.71 -15.69
N GLY A 684 -1.27 -13.62 -15.86
CA GLY A 684 -1.46 -14.97 -16.39
C GLY A 684 -1.94 -16.00 -15.36
N ARG A 685 -2.46 -15.56 -14.21
CA ARG A 685 -2.90 -16.42 -13.09
C ARG A 685 -1.82 -17.38 -12.60
N ASN A 686 -0.56 -16.96 -12.67
CA ASN A 686 0.60 -17.78 -12.33
C ASN A 686 0.61 -19.13 -13.07
N SER A 687 0.18 -19.13 -14.34
CA SER A 687 -0.06 -20.36 -15.07
C SER A 687 0.27 -20.25 -16.55
N TRP A 688 1.26 -21.05 -16.98
CA TRP A 688 1.53 -21.24 -18.41
C TRP A 688 0.29 -21.75 -19.15
N ASN A 689 -0.45 -22.70 -18.59
CA ASN A 689 -1.65 -23.29 -19.21
C ASN A 689 -2.76 -22.25 -19.41
N TYR A 690 -2.93 -21.32 -18.47
CA TYR A 690 -3.91 -20.25 -18.62
C TYR A 690 -3.53 -19.32 -19.79
N TRP A 691 -2.29 -18.84 -19.85
CA TRP A 691 -1.81 -18.05 -20.99
C TRP A 691 -1.89 -18.81 -22.32
N ALA A 692 -1.60 -20.13 -22.30
CA ALA A 692 -1.76 -21.00 -23.46
C ALA A 692 -3.22 -21.06 -23.92
N SER A 693 -4.19 -21.15 -23.00
CA SER A 693 -5.63 -21.16 -23.31
C SER A 693 -6.12 -19.85 -23.95
N LEU A 694 -5.41 -18.75 -23.73
CA LEU A 694 -5.66 -17.46 -24.37
C LEU A 694 -4.95 -17.31 -25.73
N GLY A 695 -4.17 -18.32 -26.14
CA GLY A 695 -3.39 -18.30 -27.37
C GLY A 695 -2.19 -17.36 -27.32
N TYR A 696 -1.68 -17.02 -26.13
CA TYR A 696 -0.63 -16.02 -25.96
C TYR A 696 0.79 -16.54 -26.20
N TRP A 697 1.00 -17.86 -26.22
CA TRP A 697 2.27 -18.47 -26.60
C TRP A 697 2.35 -18.67 -28.11
N GLY A 698 3.54 -18.50 -28.67
CA GLY A 698 3.79 -18.53 -30.10
C GLY A 698 4.07 -19.93 -30.65
N ASN A 699 4.28 -19.98 -31.96
CA ASN A 699 4.70 -21.16 -32.71
C ASN A 699 5.88 -20.80 -33.63
N GLU A 700 7.02 -21.47 -33.47
CA GLU A 700 8.20 -21.19 -34.30
C GLU A 700 7.96 -21.44 -35.79
N ALA A 701 7.23 -22.50 -36.13
CA ALA A 701 6.95 -22.88 -37.50
C ALA A 701 5.91 -21.96 -38.17
N SER A 702 5.21 -21.15 -37.37
CA SER A 702 4.15 -20.26 -37.85
C SER A 702 4.11 -19.00 -36.99
N VAL A 703 5.08 -18.11 -37.23
CA VAL A 703 5.24 -16.85 -36.47
C VAL A 703 3.94 -16.04 -36.45
N GLY A 704 3.64 -15.44 -35.31
CA GLY A 704 2.42 -14.69 -35.02
C GLY A 704 1.26 -15.55 -34.52
N ASN A 705 1.17 -16.81 -34.96
CA ASN A 705 0.08 -17.70 -34.56
C ASN A 705 0.26 -18.22 -33.13
N ALA A 706 -0.87 -18.55 -32.50
CA ALA A 706 -0.87 -19.26 -31.23
C ALA A 706 -0.20 -20.63 -31.37
N GLY A 707 0.48 -21.06 -30.31
CA GLY A 707 1.16 -22.34 -30.22
C GLY A 707 1.46 -22.72 -28.78
N THR A 708 2.46 -23.56 -28.59
CA THR A 708 2.84 -24.12 -27.29
C THR A 708 4.28 -23.82 -26.93
N ASP A 709 4.83 -22.71 -27.41
CA ASP A 709 6.19 -22.33 -27.01
C ASP A 709 6.29 -22.12 -25.49
N THR A 710 7.47 -22.40 -24.97
CA THR A 710 7.76 -22.34 -23.55
C THR A 710 7.85 -20.93 -22.99
N ILE A 711 8.14 -19.90 -23.80
CA ILE A 711 8.36 -18.52 -23.31
C ILE A 711 8.02 -17.42 -24.34
N HIS A 712 8.06 -17.71 -25.63
CA HIS A 712 7.92 -16.74 -26.69
C HIS A 712 6.45 -16.53 -27.03
N MET A 713 6.06 -15.28 -27.20
CA MET A 713 4.67 -14.89 -27.35
C MET A 713 4.23 -14.97 -28.82
N SER A 714 2.95 -15.32 -29.02
CA SER A 714 2.25 -15.08 -30.29
C SER A 714 2.00 -13.59 -30.49
N ASP A 715 1.44 -13.19 -31.62
CA ASP A 715 1.01 -11.81 -31.84
C ASP A 715 -0.01 -11.35 -30.78
N ALA A 716 -0.86 -12.26 -30.30
CA ALA A 716 -1.82 -11.98 -29.23
C ALA A 716 -1.14 -11.74 -27.88
N GLY A 717 -0.10 -12.52 -27.53
CA GLY A 717 0.68 -12.30 -26.32
C GLY A 717 1.51 -11.01 -26.36
N HIS A 718 2.10 -10.71 -27.53
CA HIS A 718 2.78 -9.42 -27.77
C HIS A 718 1.80 -8.24 -27.66
N GLN A 719 0.60 -8.37 -28.21
CA GLN A 719 -0.45 -7.36 -28.10
C GLN A 719 -0.91 -7.15 -26.66
N PHE A 720 -1.10 -8.23 -25.89
CA PHE A 720 -1.45 -8.14 -24.48
C PHE A 720 -0.39 -7.38 -23.69
N THR A 721 0.88 -7.75 -23.87
CA THR A 721 2.02 -7.08 -23.22
C THR A 721 2.09 -5.59 -23.59
N ALA A 722 1.95 -5.25 -24.87
CA ALA A 722 1.95 -3.87 -25.33
C ALA A 722 0.79 -3.06 -24.73
N ASN A 723 -0.42 -3.61 -24.68
CA ASN A 723 -1.59 -2.94 -24.11
C ASN A 723 -1.43 -2.67 -22.62
N THR A 724 -0.92 -3.64 -21.87
CA THR A 724 -0.62 -3.48 -20.44
C THR A 724 0.34 -2.31 -20.23
N ILE A 725 1.44 -2.26 -20.97
CA ILE A 725 2.41 -1.18 -20.88
C ILE A 725 1.80 0.17 -21.32
N LEU A 726 1.10 0.21 -22.47
CA LEU A 726 0.46 1.42 -22.99
C LEU A 726 -0.52 2.04 -22.02
N SER A 727 -1.27 1.22 -21.26
CA SER A 727 -2.23 1.71 -20.27
C SER A 727 -1.57 2.60 -19.21
N ILE A 728 -0.28 2.37 -18.91
CA ILE A 728 0.51 3.18 -17.98
C ILE A 728 1.20 4.34 -18.71
N LEU A 729 1.70 4.10 -19.93
CA LEU A 729 2.45 5.10 -20.70
C LEU A 729 1.58 6.22 -21.27
N THR A 730 0.26 5.99 -21.42
CA THR A 730 -0.70 6.93 -22.02
C THR A 730 -1.63 7.60 -21.02
N ALA A 731 -1.79 7.02 -19.82
CA ALA A 731 -2.33 7.71 -18.65
C ALA A 731 -1.49 8.95 -18.30
#